data_AF-A0A927FCG4-F1
#
_entry.id   AF-A0A927FCG4-F1
#
_cell.length_a   1.000
_cell.length_b   1.000
_cell.length_c   1.000
_cell.angle_alpha   90.00
_cell.angle_beta   90.00
_cell.angle_gamma   90.00
#
_symmetry.space_group_name_H-M   'P 1'
#
loop_
_entity.id
_entity.type
_entity.pdbx_description
1 polymer ?
#
loop_
_entity_poly.entity_id
_entity_poly.type
_entity_poly.pdbx_seq_one_letter_code
_entity_poly.pdbx_strand_id
1 'polypeptide(L)'
;MLANKQLCAAACLMASVLSAASGAETLVDRDGDGLSDVWELAFDAQDLLPGEDADGDGSSNREECEHGTDPFDAASCFEPYRFEWDPEGVAFVFEGVEGQSYSVEVSGDLVNWEEGPDRLFSSGGPERLVSQADGQTLRFMRFRVGGDQDGDGLGDFEEKLLGTDPFATHSDPDFGAGDLAQLMDRFFSEGTFDVAGKQVAGALPSLEEASRFLAQASLSSRIQEIETVASLGFGAWIDGQFAEVPGYILPGTKWWRDNVENFFWVHRHYAWWDQVMNSSDLLRQRLAVALGEVYVLSDQALDGGAATFGMADFYDMLLDHSFGNWRDLLRDTSLHPAMGNYLSHLKNRKANPEENRYPDENYAREIMQLFSIGLFELNPDGSRKLDAEGNPIPTYDNEDITNFARVFTGFAFGGENNSPDIRWHFDFGQWVWDAPMKAWEHEHDQECKVLLNGTVLPAFSEDPGRVAMDDFEAAIDNLFHHPNVGPFISYRLIQRLVKSNPSPGYVQRVAQVFADNGKGVRGDMKSVVKAILLDAEARVPVSDDDLFAGRLREPYLRWVRIVTSLGAASVDGGKPLIPDWEHPSEMGQRVMSSNSVFNFFQPDYVPQGEMADAGLVGPEFQVLNSSTAMATQNIYGGAIMWGFAWQDDDGDGQYEPGMTFEFTDEIALLRSEGVGAVIDRLDLVLFHGTMTDATREIMLDAYEGRAGWFDDRLTVGMLVRIAMLSSEFAVTL
;
A
#
# COMPACT_ATOMS: atom_id res chain seq x y z
N MET A 1 43.02 -59.22 -21.53
CA MET A 1 43.24 -58.96 -22.98
C MET A 1 41.91 -58.47 -23.53
N LEU A 2 41.67 -57.16 -23.48
CA LEU A 2 41.87 -56.21 -24.60
C LEU A 2 40.89 -56.47 -25.75
N ALA A 3 39.79 -55.69 -25.80
CA ALA A 3 39.69 -54.50 -26.65
C ALA A 3 38.22 -54.16 -26.94
N ASN A 4 37.74 -53.04 -26.37
CA ASN A 4 37.19 -51.96 -27.18
C ASN A 4 37.12 -50.68 -26.33
N LYS A 5 38.19 -49.88 -26.46
CA LYS A 5 38.19 -48.44 -26.19
C LYS A 5 37.59 -47.76 -27.43
N GLN A 6 36.65 -46.82 -27.24
CA GLN A 6 36.67 -45.44 -27.75
C GLN A 6 35.27 -44.86 -27.88
N LEU A 7 34.99 -43.84 -27.06
CA LEU A 7 34.36 -42.54 -27.35
C LEU A 7 34.06 -41.90 -25.98
N CYS A 8 35.03 -41.23 -25.37
CA CYS A 8 35.18 -39.77 -25.43
C CYS A 8 33.88 -39.01 -25.12
N ALA A 9 33.59 -38.87 -23.83
CA ALA A 9 33.23 -37.57 -23.27
C ALA A 9 33.87 -37.52 -21.88
N ALA A 10 35.05 -36.91 -21.80
CA ALA A 10 35.54 -36.42 -20.52
C ALA A 10 34.61 -35.26 -20.15
N ALA A 11 33.59 -35.54 -19.34
CA ALA A 11 32.92 -34.48 -18.61
C ALA A 11 33.92 -34.03 -17.53
N CYS A 12 34.72 -33.01 -17.85
CA CYS A 12 35.35 -32.21 -16.82
C CYS A 12 34.23 -31.49 -16.07
N LEU A 13 33.61 -32.17 -15.11
CA LEU A 13 32.84 -31.54 -14.05
C LEU A 13 33.85 -30.82 -13.16
N MET A 14 34.18 -29.57 -13.50
CA MET A 14 34.65 -28.63 -12.49
C MET A 14 33.40 -28.18 -11.73
N ALA A 15 33.11 -28.87 -10.62
CA ALA A 15 32.26 -28.31 -9.58
C ALA A 15 33.11 -27.25 -8.86
N SER A 16 33.01 -26.00 -9.28
CA SER A 16 33.46 -24.87 -8.48
C SER A 16 32.31 -24.52 -7.55
N VAL A 17 32.53 -24.64 -6.24
CA VAL A 17 31.69 -23.94 -5.25
C VAL A 17 32.00 -22.47 -5.41
N LEU A 18 31.12 -21.77 -6.12
CA LEU A 18 30.90 -20.37 -5.85
C LEU A 18 29.83 -20.38 -4.77
N SER A 19 30.21 -20.15 -3.52
CA SER A 19 29.28 -19.52 -2.57
C SER A 19 29.05 -18.12 -3.14
N ALA A 20 28.09 -18.03 -4.04
CA ALA A 20 27.57 -16.73 -4.42
C ALA A 20 26.56 -16.39 -3.33
N ALA A 21 26.93 -15.44 -2.47
CA ALA A 21 25.97 -14.65 -1.71
C ALA A 21 24.87 -14.23 -2.68
N SER A 22 23.68 -14.77 -2.48
CA SER A 22 22.61 -14.68 -3.46
C SER A 22 21.27 -14.74 -2.73
N GLY A 23 21.15 -14.03 -1.61
CA GLY A 23 19.89 -13.97 -0.89
C GLY A 23 19.97 -13.08 0.34
N ALA A 24 20.46 -11.86 0.18
CA ALA A 24 20.16 -10.79 1.14
C ALA A 24 18.66 -10.39 1.12
N GLU A 25 17.79 -11.19 0.48
CA GLU A 25 16.39 -10.83 0.23
C GLU A 25 15.42 -11.36 1.30
N THR A 26 15.87 -12.18 2.26
CA THR A 26 15.01 -12.80 3.28
C THR A 26 15.55 -12.65 4.70
N LEU A 27 16.52 -11.76 4.93
CA LEU A 27 17.03 -11.47 6.27
C LEU A 27 16.34 -10.24 6.82
N VAL A 28 15.90 -10.32 8.06
CA VAL A 28 15.39 -9.16 8.77
C VAL A 28 16.57 -8.39 9.37
N ASP A 29 16.93 -7.29 8.70
CA ASP A 29 18.05 -6.41 9.04
C ASP A 29 17.56 -4.98 9.26
N ARG A 30 17.27 -4.62 10.52
CA ARG A 30 16.66 -3.35 10.90
C ARG A 30 17.68 -2.23 11.06
N ASP A 31 18.92 -2.54 11.41
CA ASP A 31 19.97 -1.55 11.58
C ASP A 31 20.88 -1.36 10.34
N GLY A 32 20.70 -2.21 9.33
CA GLY A 32 21.30 -2.10 8.01
C GLY A 32 22.77 -2.52 7.98
N ASP A 33 23.21 -3.34 8.93
CA ASP A 33 24.59 -3.79 9.02
C ASP A 33 24.89 -4.99 8.09
N GLY A 34 23.84 -5.66 7.59
CA GLY A 34 23.90 -6.82 6.72
C GLY A 34 23.98 -8.17 7.45
N LEU A 35 23.56 -8.22 8.71
CA LEU A 35 23.28 -9.43 9.51
C LEU A 35 21.78 -9.47 9.86
N SER A 36 21.24 -10.66 10.13
CA SER A 36 19.86 -10.79 10.59
C SER A 36 19.76 -10.47 12.08
N ASP A 37 18.88 -9.53 12.45
CA ASP A 37 18.57 -9.21 13.85
C ASP A 37 18.14 -10.46 14.63
N VAL A 38 17.40 -11.38 13.98
CA VAL A 38 16.92 -12.62 14.60
C VAL A 38 18.09 -13.54 14.92
N TRP A 39 19.03 -13.69 13.99
CA TRP A 39 20.25 -14.46 14.20
C TRP A 39 21.12 -13.82 15.29
N GLU A 40 21.30 -12.50 15.27
CA GLU A 40 22.09 -11.80 16.27
C GLU A 40 21.52 -11.92 17.68
N LEU A 41 20.20 -11.86 17.82
CA LEU A 41 19.50 -12.10 19.08
C LEU A 41 19.64 -13.56 19.55
N ALA A 42 19.61 -14.52 18.63
CA ALA A 42 19.79 -15.93 18.95
C ALA A 42 21.20 -16.21 19.51
N PHE A 43 22.24 -15.56 18.98
CA PHE A 43 23.64 -15.81 19.35
C PHE A 43 24.30 -14.74 20.25
N ASP A 44 23.57 -13.67 20.61
CA ASP A 44 24.12 -12.50 21.33
C ASP A 44 25.25 -11.80 20.54
N ALA A 45 25.02 -11.59 19.24
CA ALA A 45 26.03 -11.17 18.26
C ALA A 45 25.86 -9.73 17.72
N GLN A 46 25.06 -8.88 18.37
CA GLN A 46 24.70 -7.52 17.89
C GLN A 46 25.87 -6.52 17.73
N ASP A 47 27.04 -6.84 18.28
CA ASP A 47 28.23 -5.99 18.21
C ASP A 47 29.23 -6.49 17.14
N LEU A 48 28.89 -7.55 16.40
CA LEU A 48 29.78 -8.16 15.41
C LEU A 48 29.77 -7.38 14.10
N LEU A 49 30.95 -7.28 13.49
CA LEU A 49 31.06 -6.73 12.14
C LEU A 49 30.90 -7.85 11.11
N PRO A 50 30.08 -7.70 10.06
CA PRO A 50 29.78 -8.80 9.12
C PRO A 50 31.00 -9.42 8.43
N GLY A 51 32.06 -8.64 8.22
CA GLY A 51 33.29 -9.09 7.55
C GLY A 51 34.38 -9.61 8.48
N GLU A 52 34.16 -9.61 9.80
CA GLU A 52 35.08 -10.21 10.77
C GLU A 52 34.78 -11.71 10.94
N ASP A 53 35.71 -12.42 11.59
CA ASP A 53 35.65 -13.84 11.91
C ASP A 53 35.90 -13.93 13.42
N ALA A 54 34.81 -14.06 14.19
CA ALA A 54 34.84 -13.85 15.63
C ALA A 54 35.51 -15.00 16.40
N ASP A 55 35.40 -16.24 15.92
CA ASP A 55 35.96 -17.43 16.56
C ASP A 55 37.24 -17.98 15.89
N GLY A 56 37.59 -17.48 14.71
CA GLY A 56 38.81 -17.79 13.97
C GLY A 56 38.75 -19.11 13.19
N ASP A 57 37.57 -19.60 12.85
CA ASP A 57 37.37 -20.84 12.08
C ASP A 57 37.59 -20.64 10.56
N GLY A 58 37.65 -19.39 10.10
CA GLY A 58 37.85 -18.99 8.71
C GLY A 58 36.58 -18.58 7.97
N SER A 59 35.42 -18.65 8.61
CA SER A 59 34.13 -18.12 8.16
C SER A 59 33.96 -16.70 8.66
N SER A 60 33.44 -15.81 7.82
CA SER A 60 33.03 -14.48 8.29
C SER A 60 31.70 -14.53 9.03
N ASN A 61 31.45 -13.60 9.95
CA ASN A 61 30.18 -13.49 10.68
C ASN A 61 28.97 -13.41 9.74
N ARG A 62 29.13 -12.80 8.55
CA ARG A 62 28.11 -12.83 7.49
C ARG A 62 27.86 -14.24 6.95
N GLU A 63 28.91 -14.98 6.64
CA GLU A 63 28.79 -16.37 6.17
C GLU A 63 28.15 -17.24 7.27
N GLU A 64 28.48 -17.01 8.53
CA GLU A 64 27.86 -17.71 9.65
C GLU A 64 26.38 -17.39 9.82
N CYS A 65 26.01 -16.11 9.70
CA CYS A 65 24.62 -15.67 9.68
C CYS A 65 23.84 -16.32 8.53
N GLU A 66 24.38 -16.29 7.31
CA GLU A 66 23.78 -16.94 6.13
C GLU A 66 23.66 -18.47 6.30
N HIS A 67 24.60 -19.10 7.00
CA HIS A 67 24.63 -20.55 7.22
C HIS A 67 23.87 -21.03 8.47
N GLY A 68 23.44 -20.12 9.33
CA GLY A 68 22.80 -20.42 10.61
C GLY A 68 23.74 -21.00 11.66
N THR A 69 25.04 -20.70 11.60
CA THR A 69 26.05 -21.18 12.56
C THR A 69 26.30 -20.21 13.71
N ASP A 70 27.04 -20.65 14.73
CA ASP A 70 27.27 -19.89 15.98
C ASP A 70 28.62 -19.18 15.89
N PRO A 71 28.65 -17.83 15.85
CA PRO A 71 29.87 -17.05 15.60
C PRO A 71 30.88 -17.07 16.74
N PHE A 72 30.56 -17.76 17.83
CA PHE A 72 31.44 -17.89 19.00
C PHE A 72 31.88 -19.34 19.24
N ASP A 73 31.53 -20.29 18.38
CA ASP A 73 31.93 -21.69 18.47
C ASP A 73 32.52 -22.21 17.16
N ALA A 74 33.86 -22.26 17.07
CA ALA A 74 34.59 -22.73 15.89
C ALA A 74 34.33 -24.19 15.50
N ALA A 75 33.54 -24.94 16.27
CA ALA A 75 33.03 -26.26 15.88
C ALA A 75 31.65 -26.21 15.19
N SER A 76 30.93 -25.10 15.30
CA SER A 76 29.68 -24.77 14.62
C SER A 76 30.02 -24.11 13.30
N CYS A 77 30.39 -24.90 12.30
CA CYS A 77 30.77 -24.37 11.00
C CYS A 77 30.19 -25.23 9.86
N PHE A 78 30.01 -24.63 8.69
CA PHE A 78 29.46 -25.33 7.52
C PHE A 78 30.44 -26.36 6.93
N GLU A 79 31.73 -26.27 7.26
CA GLU A 79 32.74 -27.24 6.85
C GLU A 79 32.83 -28.43 7.82
N PRO A 80 33.19 -29.65 7.36
CA PRO A 80 33.56 -30.00 5.99
C PRO A 80 32.39 -30.54 5.15
N TYR A 81 32.34 -30.13 3.88
CA TYR A 81 31.47 -30.74 2.87
C TYR A 81 32.27 -31.52 1.83
N ARG A 82 31.61 -32.40 1.07
CA ARG A 82 32.25 -33.13 -0.04
C ARG A 82 31.28 -33.48 -1.17
N PHE A 83 31.86 -33.72 -2.33
CA PHE A 83 31.17 -34.18 -3.53
C PHE A 83 31.38 -35.67 -3.77
N GLU A 84 30.29 -36.36 -4.08
CA GLU A 84 30.27 -37.77 -4.43
C GLU A 84 29.51 -38.00 -5.74
N TRP A 85 29.90 -39.03 -6.49
CA TRP A 85 29.14 -39.45 -7.67
C TRP A 85 27.88 -40.19 -7.25
N ASP A 86 26.73 -39.80 -7.80
CA ASP A 86 25.44 -40.48 -7.61
C ASP A 86 24.90 -40.98 -8.97
N PRO A 87 24.17 -42.10 -9.03
CA PRO A 87 23.54 -42.56 -10.27
C PRO A 87 22.64 -41.52 -10.95
N GLU A 88 22.03 -40.63 -10.18
CA GLU A 88 21.14 -39.55 -10.62
C GLU A 88 21.89 -38.22 -10.86
N GLY A 89 23.19 -38.12 -10.51
CA GLY A 89 24.02 -36.96 -10.81
C GLY A 89 25.23 -36.77 -9.89
N VAL A 90 25.37 -35.57 -9.31
CA VAL A 90 26.40 -35.27 -8.30
C VAL A 90 25.72 -35.04 -6.97
N ALA A 91 26.16 -35.79 -5.95
CA ALA A 91 25.72 -35.64 -4.58
C ALA A 91 26.65 -34.71 -3.81
N PHE A 92 26.06 -33.81 -3.04
CA PHE A 92 26.71 -32.96 -2.06
C PHE A 92 26.36 -33.49 -0.67
N VAL A 93 27.39 -33.78 0.10
CA VAL A 93 27.27 -34.33 1.46
C VAL A 93 27.94 -33.37 2.42
N PHE A 94 27.21 -32.94 3.43
CA PHE A 94 27.59 -31.88 4.37
C PHE A 94 26.92 -32.13 5.73
N GLU A 95 27.28 -31.36 6.76
CA GLU A 95 26.53 -31.33 8.02
C GLU A 95 25.52 -30.18 7.94
N GLY A 96 24.23 -30.51 8.01
CA GLY A 96 23.15 -29.53 8.01
C GLY A 96 22.89 -28.97 9.41
N VAL A 97 22.50 -27.70 9.44
CA VAL A 97 21.99 -27.02 10.63
C VAL A 97 20.50 -27.31 10.76
N GLU A 98 20.03 -27.62 11.97
CA GLU A 98 18.60 -27.91 12.19
C GLU A 98 17.75 -26.66 11.87
N GLY A 99 16.73 -26.82 11.02
CA GLY A 99 15.85 -25.74 10.60
C GLY A 99 16.37 -24.89 9.43
N GLN A 100 17.62 -25.09 9.03
CA GLN A 100 18.14 -24.47 7.80
C GLN A 100 17.62 -25.22 6.57
N SER A 101 17.37 -24.48 5.49
CA SER A 101 17.09 -25.06 4.18
C SER A 101 18.30 -25.04 3.27
N TYR A 102 18.33 -26.00 2.35
CA TYR A 102 19.39 -26.18 1.39
C TYR A 102 18.82 -26.56 0.04
N SER A 103 19.35 -25.98 -1.03
CA SER A 103 18.96 -26.36 -2.38
C SER A 103 20.13 -26.35 -3.35
N VAL A 104 19.90 -26.89 -4.55
CA VAL A 104 20.88 -26.92 -5.63
C VAL A 104 20.33 -26.15 -6.79
N GLU A 105 21.05 -25.13 -7.23
CA GLU A 105 20.74 -24.43 -8.47
C GLU A 105 21.62 -24.93 -9.60
N VAL A 106 21.06 -24.95 -10.80
CA VAL A 106 21.73 -25.41 -12.02
C VAL A 106 21.70 -24.30 -13.06
N SER A 107 22.78 -24.15 -13.80
CA SER A 107 22.88 -23.20 -14.90
C SER A 107 23.51 -23.83 -16.13
N GLY A 108 22.97 -23.49 -17.31
CA GLY A 108 23.56 -23.85 -18.60
C GLY A 108 24.64 -22.88 -19.07
N ASP A 109 24.69 -21.67 -18.53
CA ASP A 109 25.48 -20.55 -19.07
C ASP A 109 26.20 -19.67 -18.02
N LEU A 110 26.14 -20.03 -16.74
CA LEU A 110 26.61 -19.27 -15.56
C LEU A 110 25.87 -17.95 -15.29
N VAL A 111 24.86 -17.61 -16.08
CA VAL A 111 24.11 -16.36 -15.99
C VAL A 111 22.70 -16.64 -15.46
N ASN A 112 22.00 -17.58 -16.09
CA ASN A 112 20.66 -17.97 -15.72
C ASN A 112 20.74 -19.19 -14.81
N TRP A 113 20.36 -19.02 -13.56
CA TRP A 113 20.34 -20.07 -12.55
C TRP A 113 18.89 -20.46 -12.28
N GLU A 114 18.63 -21.77 -12.26
CA GLU A 114 17.33 -22.34 -11.95
C GLU A 114 17.48 -23.21 -10.70
N GLU A 115 16.61 -23.02 -9.71
CA GLU A 115 16.56 -23.89 -8.54
C GLU A 115 16.06 -25.28 -8.93
N GLY A 116 16.77 -26.31 -8.50
CA GLY A 116 16.37 -27.69 -8.67
C GLY A 116 15.08 -27.99 -7.88
N PRO A 117 14.38 -29.08 -8.22
CA PRO A 117 13.07 -29.40 -7.62
C PRO A 117 13.13 -29.83 -6.15
N ASP A 118 14.32 -30.15 -5.64
CA ASP A 118 14.53 -30.73 -4.31
C ASP A 118 15.18 -29.69 -3.38
N ARG A 119 14.36 -28.99 -2.59
CA ARG A 119 14.82 -28.24 -1.40
C ARG A 119 14.76 -29.16 -0.19
N LEU A 120 15.85 -29.18 0.58
CA LEU A 120 16.01 -29.98 1.78
C LEU A 120 15.89 -29.07 3.01
N PHE A 121 14.91 -29.35 3.85
CA PHE A 121 14.81 -28.78 5.19
C PHE A 121 15.54 -29.70 6.17
N SER A 122 16.61 -29.21 6.78
CA SER A 122 17.52 -30.03 7.59
C SER A 122 16.98 -30.27 8.99
N SER A 123 17.13 -31.52 9.46
CA SER A 123 16.83 -31.89 10.85
C SER A 123 18.05 -31.84 11.77
N GLY A 124 19.18 -31.35 11.24
CA GLY A 124 20.48 -31.35 11.89
C GLY A 124 21.29 -32.62 11.61
N GLY A 125 22.59 -32.45 11.40
CA GLY A 125 23.54 -33.55 11.20
C GLY A 125 23.78 -33.89 9.72
N PRO A 126 24.22 -35.12 9.38
CA PRO A 126 24.71 -35.41 8.04
C PRO A 126 23.61 -35.39 6.98
N GLU A 127 23.69 -34.43 6.06
CA GLU A 127 22.72 -34.21 4.99
C GLU A 127 23.29 -34.55 3.60
N ARG A 128 22.38 -34.79 2.65
CA ARG A 128 22.73 -35.18 1.28
C ARG A 128 21.77 -34.63 0.25
N LEU A 129 22.27 -33.76 -0.64
CA LEU A 129 21.54 -33.22 -1.79
C LEU A 129 22.08 -33.79 -3.11
N VAL A 130 21.20 -34.13 -4.06
CA VAL A 130 21.59 -34.69 -5.35
C VAL A 130 21.11 -33.79 -6.49
N SER A 131 22.01 -33.46 -7.40
CA SER A 131 21.67 -32.71 -8.62
C SER A 131 21.10 -33.62 -9.72
N GLN A 132 19.81 -33.56 -10.03
CA GLN A 132 19.17 -34.43 -11.04
C GLN A 132 19.79 -34.29 -12.44
N ALA A 133 20.25 -35.38 -13.06
CA ALA A 133 20.90 -35.42 -14.36
C ALA A 133 19.91 -35.42 -15.55
N ASP A 134 19.77 -34.28 -16.21
CA ASP A 134 18.77 -34.11 -17.30
C ASP A 134 19.34 -34.27 -18.73
N GLY A 135 20.31 -35.17 -18.91
CA GLY A 135 20.82 -35.55 -20.24
C GLY A 135 21.67 -34.50 -21.00
N GLN A 136 21.93 -33.32 -20.43
CA GLN A 136 22.78 -32.28 -21.02
C GLN A 136 24.29 -32.55 -20.84
N THR A 137 25.11 -32.10 -21.81
CA THR A 137 26.55 -32.42 -21.88
C THR A 137 27.48 -31.58 -20.99
N LEU A 138 27.05 -30.39 -20.53
CA LEU A 138 27.83 -29.52 -19.65
C LEU A 138 26.86 -28.62 -18.86
N ARG A 139 27.01 -28.56 -17.54
CA ARG A 139 26.17 -27.78 -16.63
C ARG A 139 27.00 -27.24 -15.47
N PHE A 140 26.61 -26.10 -14.94
CA PHE A 140 27.14 -25.50 -13.73
C PHE A 140 26.15 -25.74 -12.59
N MET A 141 26.67 -25.86 -11.38
CA MET A 141 25.86 -26.03 -10.17
C MET A 141 26.39 -25.12 -9.08
N ARG A 142 25.50 -24.61 -8.24
CA ARG A 142 25.84 -23.99 -6.98
C ARG A 142 24.90 -24.49 -5.90
N PHE A 143 25.42 -24.57 -4.68
CA PHE A 143 24.65 -24.93 -3.51
C PHE A 143 24.16 -23.66 -2.86
N ARG A 144 22.92 -23.68 -2.40
CA ARG A 144 22.29 -22.59 -1.69
C ARG A 144 22.05 -23.05 -0.26
N VAL A 145 22.41 -22.18 0.66
CA VAL A 145 22.05 -22.29 2.07
C VAL A 145 21.01 -21.20 2.32
N GLY A 146 19.95 -21.56 3.05
CA GLY A 146 18.83 -20.69 3.30
C GLY A 146 17.81 -20.67 2.16
N GLY A 147 16.72 -19.97 2.45
CA GLY A 147 15.54 -19.89 1.63
C GLY A 147 14.34 -19.48 2.48
N ASP A 148 13.28 -19.10 1.80
CA ASP A 148 11.96 -18.84 2.36
C ASP A 148 11.00 -19.78 1.61
N GLN A 149 10.41 -20.73 2.32
CA GLN A 149 9.67 -21.84 1.75
C GLN A 149 8.20 -21.50 1.49
N ASP A 150 7.63 -20.54 2.19
CA ASP A 150 6.25 -20.09 2.00
C ASP A 150 6.14 -18.70 1.34
N GLY A 151 7.25 -17.97 1.23
CA GLY A 151 7.39 -16.69 0.56
C GLY A 151 6.92 -15.50 1.41
N ASP A 152 6.84 -15.64 2.72
CA ASP A 152 6.32 -14.61 3.63
C ASP A 152 7.38 -13.56 4.05
N GLY A 153 8.62 -13.72 3.62
CA GLY A 153 9.74 -12.82 3.85
C GLY A 153 10.56 -13.11 5.11
N LEU A 154 10.23 -14.14 5.89
CA LEU A 154 11.14 -14.69 6.88
C LEU A 154 11.91 -15.88 6.30
N GLY A 155 13.20 -15.95 6.60
CA GLY A 155 13.99 -17.12 6.22
C GLY A 155 13.61 -18.35 7.06
N ASP A 156 13.65 -19.54 6.46
CA ASP A 156 13.30 -20.82 7.11
C ASP A 156 14.05 -21.02 8.46
N PHE A 157 15.28 -20.51 8.55
CA PHE A 157 16.08 -20.54 9.77
C PHE A 157 15.66 -19.50 10.80
N GLU A 158 15.33 -18.26 10.40
CA GLU A 158 14.78 -17.25 11.30
C GLU A 158 13.48 -17.76 11.91
N GLU A 159 12.64 -18.40 11.12
CA GLU A 159 11.41 -19.02 11.59
C GLU A 159 11.66 -20.12 12.61
N LYS A 160 12.66 -20.98 12.37
CA LYS A 160 13.11 -21.96 13.36
C LYS A 160 13.53 -21.29 14.67
N LEU A 161 14.26 -20.17 14.60
CA LEU A 161 14.68 -19.42 15.78
C LEU A 161 13.47 -18.78 16.49
N LEU A 162 12.47 -18.30 15.75
CA LEU A 162 11.25 -17.67 16.28
C LEU A 162 10.20 -18.69 16.76
N GLY A 163 10.34 -19.96 16.35
CA GLY A 163 9.37 -21.02 16.60
C GLY A 163 8.12 -20.94 15.72
N THR A 164 8.19 -20.27 14.57
CA THR A 164 7.15 -20.26 13.52
C THR A 164 7.30 -21.49 12.60
N ASP A 165 6.29 -21.75 11.77
CA ASP A 165 6.22 -22.89 10.87
C ASP A 165 6.63 -22.47 9.44
N PRO A 166 7.79 -22.93 8.93
CA PRO A 166 8.34 -22.49 7.65
C PRO A 166 7.55 -22.93 6.40
N PHE A 167 6.42 -23.59 6.60
CA PHE A 167 5.52 -23.97 5.52
C PHE A 167 4.19 -23.19 5.58
N ALA A 168 4.07 -22.22 6.48
CA ALA A 168 2.84 -21.50 6.75
C ALA A 168 3.11 -20.01 6.97
N THR A 169 2.62 -19.21 6.02
CA THR A 169 2.79 -17.74 6.03
C THR A 169 2.21 -17.02 7.25
N HIS A 170 1.51 -17.76 8.12
CA HIS A 170 0.88 -17.30 9.35
C HIS A 170 0.91 -18.44 10.37
N SER A 171 1.83 -18.38 11.32
CA SER A 171 1.94 -19.34 12.41
C SER A 171 1.03 -18.99 13.59
N ASP A 172 0.74 -17.71 13.79
CA ASP A 172 -0.17 -17.24 14.82
C ASP A 172 -1.61 -17.06 14.27
N PRO A 173 -2.57 -17.90 14.68
CA PRO A 173 -3.94 -17.78 14.21
C PRO A 173 -4.63 -16.48 14.65
N ASP A 174 -4.11 -15.73 15.61
CA ASP A 174 -4.67 -14.45 16.04
C ASP A 174 -4.02 -13.24 15.35
N PHE A 175 -2.95 -13.45 14.57
CA PHE A 175 -2.26 -12.40 13.82
C PHE A 175 -2.31 -12.67 12.31
N GLY A 176 -3.39 -12.23 11.65
CA GLY A 176 -3.64 -12.56 10.25
C GLY A 176 -2.87 -11.73 9.21
N ALA A 177 -1.76 -11.07 9.57
CA ALA A 177 -1.01 -10.18 8.68
C ALA A 177 0.34 -10.76 8.18
N GLY A 178 0.67 -11.98 8.59
CA GLY A 178 1.90 -12.70 8.23
C GLY A 178 2.91 -12.74 9.37
N ASP A 179 3.83 -13.71 9.34
CA ASP A 179 4.81 -13.88 10.42
C ASP A 179 5.87 -12.77 10.40
N LEU A 180 6.31 -12.29 9.22
CA LEU A 180 7.16 -11.11 9.12
C LEU A 180 6.53 -9.87 9.79
N ALA A 181 5.27 -9.57 9.48
CA ALA A 181 4.56 -8.44 10.07
C ALA A 181 4.37 -8.62 11.59
N GLN A 182 4.23 -9.87 12.05
CA GLN A 182 4.17 -10.18 13.47
C GLN A 182 5.51 -9.92 14.17
N LEU A 183 6.62 -10.33 13.55
CA LEU A 183 7.96 -10.06 14.06
C LEU A 183 8.21 -8.54 14.15
N MET A 184 7.86 -7.79 13.10
CA MET A 184 7.97 -6.33 13.09
C MET A 184 7.13 -5.70 14.21
N ASP A 185 5.90 -6.17 14.43
CA ASP A 185 5.07 -5.70 15.55
C ASP A 185 5.76 -5.94 16.91
N ARG A 186 6.33 -7.14 17.10
CA ARG A 186 7.02 -7.52 18.33
C ARG A 186 8.25 -6.65 18.58
N PHE A 187 9.06 -6.38 17.56
CA PHE A 187 10.21 -5.49 17.68
C PHE A 187 9.83 -4.09 18.16
N PHE A 188 8.68 -3.58 17.73
CA PHE A 188 8.20 -2.23 18.06
C PHE A 188 7.15 -2.20 19.19
N SER A 189 7.27 -3.11 20.17
CA SER A 189 6.32 -3.24 21.29
C SER A 189 7.01 -3.26 22.67
N GLU A 190 6.25 -3.03 23.76
CA GLU A 190 6.73 -3.21 25.15
C GLU A 190 6.82 -4.70 25.58
N GLY A 191 6.39 -5.63 24.73
CA GLY A 191 6.29 -7.06 25.04
C GLY A 191 7.63 -7.78 25.03
N THR A 192 7.60 -9.05 25.42
CA THR A 192 8.70 -9.98 25.16
C THR A 192 8.27 -11.07 24.19
N PHE A 193 9.20 -11.58 23.40
CA PHE A 193 9.01 -12.70 22.49
C PHE A 193 10.19 -13.66 22.57
N ASP A 194 10.00 -14.88 22.08
CA ASP A 194 11.03 -15.92 22.14
C ASP A 194 11.88 -15.91 20.86
N VAL A 195 13.20 -15.99 21.03
CA VAL A 195 14.16 -16.23 19.95
C VAL A 195 15.14 -17.29 20.46
N ALA A 196 15.14 -18.47 19.83
CA ALA A 196 15.96 -19.62 20.20
C ALA A 196 15.84 -20.02 21.68
N GLY A 197 14.65 -19.91 22.28
CA GLY A 197 14.42 -20.18 23.70
C GLY A 197 14.86 -19.05 24.66
N LYS A 198 15.33 -17.91 24.13
CA LYS A 198 15.65 -16.69 24.88
C LYS A 198 14.48 -15.72 24.83
N GLN A 199 14.18 -15.09 25.96
CA GLN A 199 13.18 -14.02 26.01
C GLN A 199 13.83 -12.69 25.63
N VAL A 200 13.44 -12.16 24.47
CA VAL A 200 13.86 -10.87 23.94
C VAL A 200 12.79 -9.84 24.25
N ALA A 201 13.17 -8.66 24.70
CA ALA A 201 12.26 -7.53 24.86
C ALA A 201 12.20 -6.74 23.56
N GLY A 202 10.98 -6.39 23.13
CA GLY A 202 10.79 -5.38 22.10
C GLY A 202 11.22 -4.00 22.58
N ALA A 203 11.38 -3.07 21.63
CA ALA A 203 11.68 -1.68 21.88
C ALA A 203 10.59 -0.81 21.25
N LEU A 204 9.87 -0.05 22.07
CA LEU A 204 8.91 0.93 21.56
C LEU A 204 9.57 1.87 20.52
N PRO A 205 8.82 2.26 19.47
CA PRO A 205 9.38 3.08 18.41
C PRO A 205 9.79 4.46 18.92
N SER A 206 10.84 5.02 18.31
CA SER A 206 11.25 6.39 18.54
C SER A 206 10.16 7.38 18.08
N LEU A 207 10.28 8.65 18.47
CA LEU A 207 9.36 9.70 18.00
C LEU A 207 9.46 9.88 16.47
N GLU A 208 10.67 9.78 15.91
CA GLU A 208 10.94 9.85 14.48
C GLU A 208 10.28 8.68 13.73
N GLU A 209 10.43 7.46 14.24
CA GLU A 209 9.80 6.26 13.67
C GLU A 209 8.27 6.34 13.74
N ALA A 210 7.71 6.83 14.85
CA ALA A 210 6.29 7.10 15.02
C ALA A 210 5.78 8.20 14.06
N SER A 211 6.56 9.25 13.83
CA SER A 211 6.21 10.31 12.88
C SER A 211 6.18 9.79 11.43
N ARG A 212 7.20 9.01 11.02
CA ARG A 212 7.24 8.35 9.71
C ARG A 212 6.10 7.36 9.53
N PHE A 213 5.79 6.56 10.56
CA PHE A 213 4.61 5.70 10.57
C PHE A 213 3.32 6.49 10.29
N LEU A 214 3.09 7.59 11.01
CA LEU A 214 1.92 8.44 10.79
C LEU A 214 1.93 9.12 9.41
N ALA A 215 3.10 9.32 8.77
CA ALA A 215 3.21 9.77 7.37
C ALA A 215 2.52 8.84 6.39
N GLN A 216 2.51 7.55 6.70
CA GLN A 216 1.92 6.51 5.88
C GLN A 216 0.49 6.18 6.35
N ALA A 217 0.27 6.14 7.67
CA ALA A 217 -0.94 5.66 8.31
C ALA A 217 -2.00 6.74 8.62
N SER A 218 -1.69 8.04 8.53
CA SER A 218 -2.61 9.13 8.89
C SER A 218 -2.52 10.32 7.93
N LEU A 219 -3.58 11.13 7.86
CA LEU A 219 -3.57 12.44 7.20
C LEU A 219 -2.92 13.52 8.07
N SER A 220 -2.70 13.24 9.36
CA SER A 220 -2.09 14.13 10.33
C SER A 220 -0.88 13.48 11.03
N SER A 221 -0.09 14.31 11.69
CA SER A 221 1.08 13.97 12.51
C SER A 221 1.23 14.95 13.66
N ARG A 222 0.14 15.22 14.37
CA ARG A 222 0.21 16.08 15.55
C ARG A 222 1.17 15.47 16.56
N ILE A 223 1.86 16.30 17.33
CA ILE A 223 2.82 15.81 18.32
C ILE A 223 2.20 14.79 19.28
N GLN A 224 0.95 15.00 19.69
CA GLN A 224 0.27 14.10 20.61
C GLN A 224 -0.01 12.72 19.98
N GLU A 225 -0.25 12.67 18.67
CA GLU A 225 -0.43 11.42 17.93
C GLU A 225 0.90 10.68 17.81
N ILE A 226 2.00 11.41 17.52
CA ILE A 226 3.36 10.85 17.49
C ILE A 226 3.73 10.25 18.85
N GLU A 227 3.54 11.00 19.93
CA GLU A 227 3.79 10.54 21.31
C GLU A 227 2.92 9.33 21.68
N THR A 228 1.67 9.28 21.19
CA THR A 228 0.77 8.15 21.40
C THR A 228 1.27 6.89 20.70
N VAL A 229 1.70 6.98 19.43
CA VAL A 229 2.28 5.84 18.72
C VAL A 229 3.58 5.38 19.38
N ALA A 230 4.46 6.33 19.73
CA ALA A 230 5.74 6.03 20.39
C ALA A 230 5.58 5.35 21.76
N SER A 231 4.44 5.56 22.44
CA SER A 231 4.17 4.91 23.74
C SER A 231 3.36 3.62 23.64
N LEU A 232 2.70 3.35 22.52
CA LEU A 232 1.89 2.13 22.33
C LEU A 232 2.60 1.06 21.48
N GLY A 233 3.40 1.47 20.50
CA GLY A 233 3.86 0.62 19.40
C GLY A 233 2.89 0.61 18.21
N PHE A 234 3.38 0.13 17.06
CA PHE A 234 2.64 0.23 15.79
C PHE A 234 1.38 -0.63 15.76
N GLY A 235 1.47 -1.95 16.02
CA GLY A 235 0.31 -2.84 15.91
C GLY A 235 -0.75 -2.54 16.95
N ALA A 236 -0.36 -2.20 18.19
CA ALA A 236 -1.31 -1.79 19.23
C ALA A 236 -2.07 -0.51 18.85
N TRP A 237 -1.40 0.47 18.23
CA TRP A 237 -2.07 1.66 17.71
C TRP A 237 -3.02 1.33 16.55
N ILE A 238 -2.59 0.47 15.60
CA ILE A 238 -3.44 0.01 14.48
C ILE A 238 -4.71 -0.68 15.01
N ASP A 239 -4.56 -1.58 15.97
CA ASP A 239 -5.70 -2.30 16.56
C ASP A 239 -6.64 -1.35 17.31
N GLY A 240 -6.10 -0.31 17.97
CA GLY A 240 -6.88 0.78 18.54
C GLY A 240 -7.69 1.53 17.48
N GLN A 241 -7.07 1.87 16.36
CA GLN A 241 -7.74 2.55 15.23
C GLN A 241 -8.83 1.70 14.58
N PHE A 242 -8.69 0.37 14.55
CA PHE A 242 -9.75 -0.52 14.09
C PHE A 242 -11.00 -0.50 14.97
N ALA A 243 -10.86 -0.12 16.24
CA ALA A 243 -11.95 -0.03 17.22
C ALA A 243 -12.60 1.36 17.28
N GLU A 244 -11.97 2.39 16.71
CA GLU A 244 -12.51 3.74 16.70
C GLU A 244 -13.82 3.83 15.90
N VAL A 245 -14.71 4.70 16.39
CA VAL A 245 -16.02 4.95 15.76
C VAL A 245 -15.79 5.69 14.44
N PRO A 246 -16.29 5.19 13.30
CA PRO A 246 -16.17 5.88 12.04
C PRO A 246 -16.83 7.26 12.11
N GLY A 247 -16.12 8.30 11.68
CA GLY A 247 -16.72 9.60 11.51
C GLY A 247 -17.05 9.88 10.04
N TYR A 248 -18.32 10.19 9.80
CA TYR A 248 -18.95 10.25 8.49
C TYR A 248 -19.16 11.69 8.02
N ILE A 249 -19.05 11.92 6.70
CA ILE A 249 -19.23 13.24 6.09
C ILE A 249 -20.67 13.49 5.63
N LEU A 250 -21.50 12.49 5.39
CA LEU A 250 -22.91 12.67 5.01
C LEU A 250 -23.74 13.34 6.11
N PRO A 251 -23.61 12.98 7.41
CA PRO A 251 -24.28 13.71 8.48
C PRO A 251 -23.86 15.18 8.54
N GLY A 252 -22.56 15.48 8.38
CA GLY A 252 -22.06 16.86 8.32
C GLY A 252 -22.58 17.62 7.10
N THR A 253 -22.67 16.97 5.95
CA THR A 253 -23.24 17.53 4.72
C THR A 253 -24.73 17.85 4.89
N LYS A 254 -25.50 16.95 5.51
CA LYS A 254 -26.91 17.16 5.85
C LYS A 254 -27.09 18.29 6.89
N TRP A 255 -26.17 18.40 7.85
CA TRP A 255 -26.16 19.51 8.80
C TRP A 255 -26.02 20.86 8.09
N TRP A 256 -25.07 20.99 7.15
CA TRP A 256 -24.91 22.22 6.37
C TRP A 256 -26.18 22.56 5.58
N ARG A 257 -26.78 21.60 4.88
CA ARG A 257 -28.05 21.79 4.15
C ARG A 257 -29.14 22.40 5.02
N ASP A 258 -29.23 21.98 6.29
CA ASP A 258 -30.31 22.39 7.20
C ASP A 258 -30.01 23.71 7.94
N ASN A 259 -28.75 24.17 7.96
CA ASN A 259 -28.30 25.29 8.80
C ASN A 259 -27.74 26.48 8.02
N VAL A 260 -27.57 26.41 6.70
CA VAL A 260 -27.20 27.57 5.87
C VAL A 260 -28.28 27.96 4.89
N GLU A 261 -28.38 29.26 4.60
CA GLU A 261 -29.35 29.78 3.62
C GLU A 261 -29.01 29.34 2.18
N ASN A 262 -27.71 29.25 1.87
CA ASN A 262 -27.19 29.00 0.53
C ASN A 262 -26.38 27.69 0.48
N PHE A 263 -27.06 26.55 0.58
CA PHE A 263 -26.42 25.24 0.48
C PHE A 263 -25.98 24.93 -0.97
N PHE A 264 -24.70 24.63 -1.13
CA PHE A 264 -24.04 24.26 -2.39
C PHE A 264 -23.04 23.12 -2.18
N TRP A 265 -22.49 22.61 -3.29
CA TRP A 265 -21.54 21.49 -3.31
C TRP A 265 -20.31 21.69 -2.42
N VAL A 266 -19.85 22.93 -2.24
CA VAL A 266 -18.68 23.25 -1.40
C VAL A 266 -18.85 22.84 0.06
N HIS A 267 -20.09 22.82 0.58
CA HIS A 267 -20.35 22.48 1.99
C HIS A 267 -20.07 21.01 2.32
N ARG A 268 -20.10 20.13 1.32
CA ARG A 268 -19.64 18.75 1.46
C ARG A 268 -18.14 18.71 1.78
N HIS A 269 -17.35 19.57 1.12
CA HIS A 269 -15.92 19.67 1.40
C HIS A 269 -15.66 20.23 2.79
N TYR A 270 -16.47 21.17 3.28
CA TYR A 270 -16.39 21.60 4.69
C TYR A 270 -16.74 20.49 5.68
N ALA A 271 -17.70 19.62 5.34
CA ALA A 271 -17.97 18.43 6.15
C ALA A 271 -16.78 17.46 6.15
N TRP A 272 -16.09 17.30 5.02
CA TRP A 272 -14.87 16.49 4.94
C TRP A 272 -13.71 17.10 5.76
N TRP A 273 -13.48 18.41 5.65
CA TRP A 273 -12.48 19.11 6.47
C TRP A 273 -12.79 19.04 7.97
N ASP A 274 -14.05 19.20 8.36
CA ASP A 274 -14.51 19.01 9.74
C ASP A 274 -14.16 17.62 10.26
N GLN A 275 -14.33 16.60 9.41
CA GLN A 275 -14.03 15.22 9.74
C GLN A 275 -12.51 14.97 9.89
N VAL A 276 -11.70 15.31 8.89
CA VAL A 276 -10.25 15.04 8.94
C VAL A 276 -9.50 15.87 9.99
N MET A 277 -10.06 17.01 10.43
CA MET A 277 -9.45 17.83 11.47
C MET A 277 -9.81 17.39 12.89
N ASN A 278 -10.99 16.79 13.09
CA ASN A 278 -11.54 16.53 14.43
C ASN A 278 -11.73 15.06 14.78
N SER A 279 -11.57 14.15 13.83
CA SER A 279 -11.82 12.73 14.10
C SER A 279 -10.70 12.02 14.84
N SER A 280 -11.07 10.94 15.50
CA SER A 280 -10.17 10.00 16.19
C SER A 280 -9.82 8.77 15.34
N ASP A 281 -10.57 8.48 14.27
CA ASP A 281 -10.38 7.34 13.35
C ASP A 281 -9.37 7.64 12.22
N LEU A 282 -8.21 8.18 12.59
CA LEU A 282 -7.14 8.66 11.70
C LEU A 282 -6.77 7.68 10.58
N LEU A 283 -6.57 6.40 10.91
CA LEU A 283 -6.22 5.38 9.93
C LEU A 283 -7.34 5.14 8.91
N ARG A 284 -8.59 5.13 9.38
CA ARG A 284 -9.76 4.95 8.51
C ARG A 284 -9.90 6.09 7.51
N GLN A 285 -9.73 7.34 7.96
CA GLN A 285 -9.77 8.51 7.09
C GLN A 285 -8.67 8.46 6.04
N ARG A 286 -7.46 8.04 6.44
CA ARG A 286 -6.32 7.89 5.53
C ARG A 286 -6.56 6.82 4.45
N LEU A 287 -7.15 5.70 4.84
CA LEU A 287 -7.49 4.62 3.93
C LEU A 287 -8.64 4.99 3.00
N ALA A 288 -9.68 5.67 3.48
CA ALA A 288 -10.77 6.11 2.60
C ALA A 288 -10.28 7.06 1.50
N VAL A 289 -9.29 7.92 1.78
CA VAL A 289 -8.61 8.70 0.72
C VAL A 289 -7.90 7.79 -0.27
N ALA A 290 -7.10 6.82 0.20
CA ALA A 290 -6.39 5.89 -0.68
C ALA A 290 -7.34 5.02 -1.51
N LEU A 291 -8.44 4.55 -0.92
CA LEU A 291 -9.49 3.80 -1.61
C LEU A 291 -10.23 4.66 -2.63
N GLY A 292 -10.45 5.95 -2.35
CA GLY A 292 -11.04 6.89 -3.31
C GLY A 292 -10.15 7.15 -4.53
N GLU A 293 -8.85 6.87 -4.41
CA GLU A 293 -7.89 6.91 -5.53
C GLU A 293 -7.82 5.60 -6.33
N VAL A 294 -8.31 4.50 -5.76
CA VAL A 294 -8.47 3.20 -6.43
C VAL A 294 -9.85 3.11 -7.08
N TYR A 295 -10.91 3.27 -6.29
CA TYR A 295 -12.31 3.32 -6.72
C TYR A 295 -12.72 4.76 -7.05
N VAL A 296 -12.14 5.27 -8.13
CA VAL A 296 -12.26 6.67 -8.52
C VAL A 296 -13.70 7.06 -8.83
N LEU A 297 -14.21 8.04 -8.09
CA LEU A 297 -15.46 8.73 -8.36
C LEU A 297 -15.25 10.25 -8.20
N SER A 298 -15.67 11.02 -9.21
CA SER A 298 -15.35 12.44 -9.30
C SER A 298 -16.58 13.34 -9.31
N ASP A 299 -16.55 14.37 -8.46
CA ASP A 299 -17.53 15.45 -8.48
C ASP A 299 -17.42 16.37 -9.71
N GLN A 300 -16.35 16.28 -10.51
CA GLN A 300 -16.18 17.07 -11.74
C GLN A 300 -17.08 16.59 -12.89
N ALA A 301 -17.56 15.34 -12.80
CA ALA A 301 -18.44 14.73 -13.80
C ALA A 301 -19.85 14.45 -13.26
N LEU A 302 -20.15 14.89 -12.03
CA LEU A 302 -21.44 14.72 -11.38
C LEU A 302 -22.05 16.09 -11.10
N ASP A 303 -23.38 16.14 -11.04
CA ASP A 303 -24.12 17.36 -10.78
C ASP A 303 -25.15 17.19 -9.66
N GLY A 304 -25.56 18.31 -9.07
CA GLY A 304 -26.70 18.39 -8.15
C GLY A 304 -26.61 17.44 -6.95
N GLY A 305 -27.64 16.60 -6.78
CA GLY A 305 -27.72 15.64 -5.66
C GLY A 305 -26.63 14.56 -5.69
N ALA A 306 -26.14 14.19 -6.88
CA ALA A 306 -25.08 13.21 -7.04
C ALA A 306 -23.74 13.75 -6.53
N ALA A 307 -23.38 14.97 -6.93
CA ALA A 307 -22.15 15.65 -6.52
C ALA A 307 -22.13 16.06 -5.03
N THR A 308 -23.29 16.03 -4.37
CA THR A 308 -23.43 16.41 -2.96
C THR A 308 -23.67 15.19 -2.07
N PHE A 309 -24.92 14.73 -1.96
CA PHE A 309 -25.27 13.63 -1.06
C PHE A 309 -24.74 12.29 -1.55
N GLY A 310 -24.81 12.00 -2.85
CA GLY A 310 -24.23 10.76 -3.39
C GLY A 310 -22.72 10.68 -3.19
N MET A 311 -22.05 11.82 -3.34
CA MET A 311 -20.60 11.89 -3.17
C MET A 311 -20.17 11.83 -1.70
N ALA A 312 -20.99 12.34 -0.78
CA ALA A 312 -20.80 12.15 0.65
C ALA A 312 -21.05 10.69 1.08
N ASP A 313 -22.15 10.10 0.61
CA ASP A 313 -22.50 8.70 0.91
C ASP A 313 -21.46 7.71 0.35
N PHE A 314 -20.95 7.96 -0.86
CA PHE A 314 -19.89 7.15 -1.43
C PHE A 314 -18.61 7.18 -0.58
N TYR A 315 -18.22 8.36 -0.08
CA TYR A 315 -17.05 8.47 0.79
C TYR A 315 -17.28 7.76 2.14
N ASP A 316 -18.48 7.86 2.70
CA ASP A 316 -18.87 7.12 3.91
C ASP A 316 -18.85 5.60 3.69
N MET A 317 -19.25 5.13 2.51
CA MET A 317 -19.09 3.72 2.11
C MET A 317 -17.61 3.32 2.09
N LEU A 318 -16.71 4.15 1.54
CA LEU A 318 -15.26 3.86 1.60
C LEU A 318 -14.74 3.78 3.05
N LEU A 319 -15.27 4.60 3.97
CA LEU A 319 -14.95 4.54 5.40
C LEU A 319 -15.42 3.22 6.04
N ASP A 320 -16.63 2.76 5.70
CA ASP A 320 -17.18 1.48 6.17
C ASP A 320 -16.32 0.30 5.72
N HIS A 321 -15.89 0.30 4.46
CA HIS A 321 -15.10 -0.80 3.88
C HIS A 321 -13.59 -0.71 4.11
N SER A 322 -13.08 0.39 4.68
CA SER A 322 -11.65 0.56 4.98
C SER A 322 -11.06 -0.58 5.81
N PHE A 323 -11.87 -1.20 6.68
CA PHE A 323 -11.49 -2.36 7.51
C PHE A 323 -12.41 -3.57 7.28
N GLY A 324 -13.11 -3.60 6.15
CA GLY A 324 -14.08 -4.66 5.80
C GLY A 324 -13.45 -5.73 4.91
N ASN A 325 -14.27 -6.30 4.02
CA ASN A 325 -13.81 -7.24 3.00
C ASN A 325 -13.79 -6.58 1.61
N TRP A 326 -12.74 -6.85 0.83
CA TRP A 326 -12.60 -6.29 -0.52
C TRP A 326 -13.74 -6.69 -1.47
N ARG A 327 -14.30 -7.91 -1.32
CA ARG A 327 -15.47 -8.35 -2.10
C ARG A 327 -16.66 -7.41 -1.90
N ASP A 328 -16.91 -7.03 -0.65
CA ASP A 328 -18.04 -6.17 -0.31
C ASP A 328 -17.82 -4.73 -0.80
N LEU A 329 -16.58 -4.24 -0.74
CA LEU A 329 -16.23 -2.95 -1.35
C LEU A 329 -16.50 -2.92 -2.86
N LEU A 330 -16.07 -3.97 -3.58
CA LEU A 330 -16.31 -4.11 -5.02
C LEU A 330 -17.82 -4.15 -5.32
N ARG A 331 -18.56 -4.93 -4.53
CA ARG A 331 -20.02 -5.06 -4.61
C ARG A 331 -20.74 -3.73 -4.39
N ASP A 332 -20.44 -3.06 -3.29
CA ASP A 332 -21.20 -1.88 -2.86
C ASP A 332 -20.82 -0.65 -3.70
N THR A 333 -19.58 -0.56 -4.18
CA THR A 333 -19.20 0.38 -5.24
C THR A 333 -20.02 0.18 -6.51
N SER A 334 -20.20 -1.08 -6.92
CA SER A 334 -20.97 -1.40 -8.14
C SER A 334 -22.46 -1.06 -8.02
N LEU A 335 -23.02 -1.14 -6.80
CA LEU A 335 -24.41 -0.79 -6.53
C LEU A 335 -24.60 0.69 -6.16
N HIS A 336 -23.54 1.45 -5.95
CA HIS A 336 -23.67 2.83 -5.54
C HIS A 336 -24.22 3.71 -6.70
N PRO A 337 -25.32 4.46 -6.51
CA PRO A 337 -25.98 5.17 -7.61
C PRO A 337 -25.11 6.28 -8.21
N ALA A 338 -24.22 6.91 -7.44
CA ALA A 338 -23.28 7.89 -7.97
C ALA A 338 -22.23 7.25 -8.90
N MET A 339 -21.73 6.05 -8.57
CA MET A 339 -20.85 5.27 -9.44
C MET A 339 -21.61 4.80 -10.69
N GLY A 340 -22.85 4.34 -10.50
CA GLY A 340 -23.85 4.09 -11.54
C GLY A 340 -23.93 5.21 -12.58
N ASN A 341 -24.09 6.45 -12.10
CA ASN A 341 -24.18 7.62 -12.96
C ASN A 341 -22.84 7.94 -13.64
N TYR A 342 -21.74 7.89 -12.89
CA TYR A 342 -20.41 8.24 -13.38
C TYR A 342 -19.91 7.32 -14.50
N LEU A 343 -20.11 6.01 -14.34
CA LEU A 343 -19.68 5.00 -15.32
C LEU A 343 -20.81 4.46 -16.20
N SER A 344 -21.95 5.15 -16.20
CA SER A 344 -23.07 4.92 -17.12
C SER A 344 -23.75 3.55 -17.03
N HIS A 345 -23.62 2.82 -15.92
CA HIS A 345 -24.40 1.59 -15.69
C HIS A 345 -25.71 1.81 -14.92
N LEU A 346 -25.92 3.00 -14.35
CA LEU A 346 -27.22 3.42 -13.84
C LEU A 346 -28.21 3.49 -15.01
N LYS A 347 -29.29 2.73 -14.91
CA LYS A 347 -30.32 2.56 -15.95
C LYS A 347 -29.79 1.98 -17.26
N ASN A 348 -28.68 1.23 -17.22
CA ASN A 348 -28.24 0.43 -18.36
C ASN A 348 -29.28 -0.65 -18.68
N ARG A 349 -29.51 -0.93 -19.97
CA ARG A 349 -30.60 -1.81 -20.42
C ARG A 349 -30.06 -2.92 -21.29
N LYS A 350 -30.74 -4.06 -21.24
CA LYS A 350 -30.53 -5.15 -22.20
C LYS A 350 -30.66 -4.69 -23.65
N ALA A 351 -30.04 -5.46 -24.54
CA ALA A 351 -30.07 -5.20 -25.97
C ALA A 351 -31.52 -5.13 -26.50
N ASN A 352 -31.77 -4.16 -27.38
CA ASN A 352 -32.96 -4.10 -28.21
C ASN A 352 -32.54 -3.76 -29.66
N PRO A 353 -32.37 -4.78 -30.52
CA PRO A 353 -31.96 -4.57 -31.91
C PRO A 353 -32.94 -3.74 -32.74
N GLU A 354 -34.24 -3.74 -32.43
CA GLU A 354 -35.23 -2.93 -33.13
C GLU A 354 -35.03 -1.43 -32.90
N GLU A 355 -34.45 -1.07 -31.75
CA GLU A 355 -34.14 0.31 -31.34
C GLU A 355 -32.65 0.64 -31.51
N ASN A 356 -31.85 -0.27 -32.06
CA ASN A 356 -30.39 -0.19 -32.15
C ASN A 356 -29.74 0.15 -30.78
N ARG A 357 -30.27 -0.45 -29.71
CA ARG A 357 -29.76 -0.31 -28.34
C ARG A 357 -28.97 -1.55 -27.95
N TYR A 358 -27.80 -1.34 -27.37
CA TYR A 358 -26.94 -2.38 -26.78
C TYR A 358 -26.60 -1.97 -25.35
N PRO A 359 -26.27 -2.93 -24.46
CA PRO A 359 -25.78 -2.63 -23.13
C PRO A 359 -24.56 -1.69 -23.18
N ASP A 360 -24.50 -0.73 -22.27
CA ASP A 360 -23.32 0.10 -22.07
C ASP A 360 -22.18 -0.74 -21.46
N GLU A 361 -21.02 -0.69 -22.11
CA GLU A 361 -19.84 -1.49 -21.77
C GLU A 361 -18.83 -0.76 -20.87
N ASN A 362 -19.04 0.53 -20.59
CA ASN A 362 -18.07 1.35 -19.87
C ASN A 362 -17.78 0.79 -18.47
N TYR A 363 -18.81 0.60 -17.63
CA TYR A 363 -18.62 0.05 -16.30
C TYR A 363 -17.99 -1.35 -16.30
N ALA A 364 -18.39 -2.21 -17.25
CA ALA A 364 -17.86 -3.56 -17.37
C ALA A 364 -16.34 -3.56 -17.66
N ARG A 365 -15.87 -2.60 -18.47
CA ARG A 365 -14.43 -2.40 -18.70
C ARG A 365 -13.74 -1.90 -17.45
N GLU A 366 -14.25 -0.84 -16.84
CA GLU A 366 -13.56 -0.16 -15.74
C GLU A 366 -13.51 -1.02 -14.45
N ILE A 367 -14.57 -1.77 -14.13
CA ILE A 367 -14.57 -2.67 -12.97
C ILE A 367 -13.49 -3.76 -13.10
N MET A 368 -13.27 -4.27 -14.30
CA MET A 368 -12.20 -5.24 -14.58
C MET A 368 -10.82 -4.55 -14.57
N GLN A 369 -10.67 -3.51 -15.38
CA GLN A 369 -9.39 -2.88 -15.67
C GLN A 369 -8.80 -2.07 -14.51
N LEU A 370 -9.63 -1.28 -13.84
CA LEU A 370 -9.17 -0.29 -12.86
C LEU A 370 -9.39 -0.73 -11.43
N PHE A 371 -10.47 -1.45 -11.16
CA PHE A 371 -10.93 -1.71 -9.79
C PHE A 371 -10.67 -3.14 -9.30
N SER A 372 -10.26 -4.07 -10.17
CA SER A 372 -10.06 -5.47 -9.76
C SER A 372 -8.84 -6.16 -10.37
N ILE A 373 -8.83 -6.47 -11.66
CA ILE A 373 -7.91 -7.44 -12.25
C ILE A 373 -6.80 -6.82 -13.11
N GLY A 374 -6.91 -5.55 -13.48
CA GLY A 374 -5.91 -4.90 -14.33
C GLY A 374 -5.97 -5.35 -15.78
N LEU A 375 -5.03 -4.86 -16.60
CA LEU A 375 -4.95 -5.16 -18.03
C LEU A 375 -4.23 -6.48 -18.36
N PHE A 376 -3.30 -6.90 -17.50
CA PHE A 376 -2.40 -8.02 -17.76
C PHE A 376 -2.35 -8.98 -16.57
N GLU A 377 -2.26 -10.27 -16.83
CA GLU A 377 -2.08 -11.28 -15.79
C GLU A 377 -0.81 -11.02 -14.99
N LEU A 378 -0.91 -11.22 -13.67
CA LEU A 378 0.17 -10.96 -12.72
C LEU A 378 0.62 -12.26 -12.05
N ASN A 379 1.91 -12.30 -11.74
CA ASN A 379 2.48 -13.19 -10.72
C ASN A 379 2.13 -12.67 -9.32
N PRO A 380 2.26 -13.50 -8.27
CA PRO A 380 2.01 -13.06 -6.89
C PRO A 380 2.79 -11.82 -6.47
N ASP A 381 4.01 -11.67 -6.98
CA ASP A 381 4.92 -10.54 -6.75
C ASP A 381 4.56 -9.25 -7.52
N GLY A 382 3.45 -9.25 -8.26
CA GLY A 382 2.99 -8.12 -9.07
C GLY A 382 3.69 -7.95 -10.42
N SER A 383 4.68 -8.79 -10.75
CA SER A 383 5.29 -8.81 -12.08
C SER A 383 4.30 -9.36 -13.12
N ARG A 384 4.45 -8.94 -14.38
CA ARG A 384 3.56 -9.39 -15.47
C ARG A 384 3.91 -10.82 -15.89
N LYS A 385 2.88 -11.67 -16.02
CA LYS A 385 3.04 -12.97 -16.70
C LYS A 385 3.24 -12.76 -18.19
N LEU A 386 4.19 -13.51 -18.73
CA LEU A 386 4.57 -13.45 -20.14
C LEU A 386 4.21 -14.76 -20.85
N ASP A 387 3.79 -14.67 -22.11
CA ASP A 387 3.61 -15.83 -22.98
C ASP A 387 4.96 -16.43 -23.43
N ALA A 388 4.91 -17.50 -24.23
CA ALA A 388 6.12 -18.16 -24.74
C ALA A 388 6.97 -17.26 -25.66
N GLU A 389 6.39 -16.16 -26.16
CA GLU A 389 7.01 -15.16 -27.01
C GLU A 389 7.52 -13.93 -26.23
N GLY A 390 7.32 -13.90 -24.90
CA GLY A 390 7.74 -12.82 -24.02
C GLY A 390 6.80 -11.61 -23.95
N ASN A 391 5.56 -11.73 -24.44
CA ASN A 391 4.55 -10.66 -24.37
C ASN A 391 3.67 -10.79 -23.12
N PRO A 392 3.26 -9.68 -22.49
CA PRO A 392 2.29 -9.71 -21.40
C PRO A 392 0.94 -10.34 -21.81
N ILE A 393 0.42 -11.23 -20.97
CA ILE A 393 -0.86 -11.91 -21.20
C ILE A 393 -2.02 -11.01 -20.76
N PRO A 394 -2.99 -10.65 -21.64
CA PRO A 394 -4.17 -9.88 -21.25
C PRO A 394 -5.10 -10.65 -20.30
N THR A 395 -5.75 -9.96 -19.37
CA THR A 395 -6.68 -10.58 -18.39
C THR A 395 -8.09 -10.83 -18.91
N TYR A 396 -8.51 -10.07 -19.93
CA TYR A 396 -9.84 -10.16 -20.53
C TYR A 396 -9.81 -9.71 -21.98
N ASP A 397 -10.85 -10.04 -22.73
CA ASP A 397 -11.05 -9.58 -24.10
C ASP A 397 -12.39 -8.84 -24.29
N ASN A 398 -12.75 -8.56 -25.55
CA ASN A 398 -14.00 -7.85 -25.85
C ASN A 398 -15.25 -8.70 -25.58
N GLU A 399 -15.18 -10.03 -25.69
CA GLU A 399 -16.30 -10.91 -25.38
C GLU A 399 -16.60 -10.89 -23.87
N ASP A 400 -15.56 -10.86 -23.03
CA ASP A 400 -15.71 -10.66 -21.59
C ASP A 400 -16.42 -9.33 -21.29
N ILE A 401 -15.95 -8.23 -21.89
CA ILE A 401 -16.57 -6.90 -21.71
C ILE A 401 -18.07 -6.93 -22.04
N THR A 402 -18.43 -7.50 -23.19
CA THR A 402 -19.84 -7.57 -23.60
C THR A 402 -20.66 -8.45 -22.65
N ASN A 403 -20.13 -9.56 -22.14
CA ASN A 403 -20.83 -10.43 -21.20
C ASN A 403 -21.01 -9.78 -19.82
N PHE A 404 -19.99 -9.11 -19.28
CA PHE A 404 -20.10 -8.34 -18.05
C PHE A 404 -21.06 -7.15 -18.20
N ALA A 405 -21.04 -6.46 -19.34
CA ALA A 405 -21.97 -5.36 -19.60
C ALA A 405 -23.43 -5.84 -19.53
N ARG A 406 -23.72 -7.05 -20.01
CA ARG A 406 -25.04 -7.68 -19.92
C ARG A 406 -25.42 -7.98 -18.46
N VAL A 407 -24.48 -8.38 -17.60
CA VAL A 407 -24.72 -8.56 -16.16
C VAL A 407 -25.16 -7.26 -15.50
N PHE A 408 -24.54 -6.13 -15.84
CA PHE A 408 -24.85 -4.84 -15.22
C PHE A 408 -26.08 -4.12 -15.82
N THR A 409 -26.90 -4.80 -16.62
CA THR A 409 -28.16 -4.24 -17.12
C THR A 409 -29.29 -4.35 -16.11
N GLY A 410 -30.25 -3.43 -16.15
CA GLY A 410 -31.46 -3.46 -15.32
C GLY A 410 -31.29 -2.89 -13.92
N PHE A 411 -30.24 -2.12 -13.62
CA PHE A 411 -30.06 -1.49 -12.30
C PHE A 411 -30.48 -0.02 -12.30
N ALA A 412 -31.27 0.41 -11.32
CA ALA A 412 -31.67 1.82 -11.16
C ALA A 412 -31.81 2.20 -9.67
N PHE A 413 -32.13 3.47 -9.38
CA PHE A 413 -32.27 3.98 -8.01
C PHE A 413 -33.11 3.09 -7.08
N GLY A 414 -32.62 2.90 -5.85
CA GLY A 414 -33.25 2.03 -4.85
C GLY A 414 -34.41 2.66 -4.05
N GLY A 415 -34.74 3.93 -4.27
CA GLY A 415 -35.77 4.65 -3.51
C GLY A 415 -37.17 4.05 -3.63
N GLU A 416 -37.96 4.14 -2.54
CA GLU A 416 -39.38 3.80 -2.58
C GLU A 416 -40.15 4.84 -3.42
N ASN A 417 -40.94 4.39 -4.39
CA ASN A 417 -41.86 5.27 -5.12
C ASN A 417 -43.26 4.63 -5.15
N ASN A 418 -44.29 5.47 -4.96
CA ASN A 418 -45.69 5.07 -4.82
C ASN A 418 -46.43 4.96 -6.17
N SER A 419 -45.71 4.82 -7.29
CA SER A 419 -46.34 4.68 -8.62
C SER A 419 -46.89 3.25 -8.78
N PRO A 420 -48.08 3.06 -9.39
CA PRO A 420 -48.61 1.72 -9.63
C PRO A 420 -48.05 1.02 -10.88
N ASP A 421 -47.28 1.70 -11.75
CA ASP A 421 -46.74 1.13 -13.00
C ASP A 421 -45.22 0.97 -12.93
N ILE A 422 -44.76 -0.29 -12.92
CA ILE A 422 -43.37 -0.71 -12.75
C ILE A 422 -42.40 -0.10 -13.77
N ARG A 423 -42.84 0.21 -15.00
CA ARG A 423 -41.98 0.78 -16.05
C ARG A 423 -41.55 2.21 -15.73
N TRP A 424 -42.43 3.00 -15.10
CA TRP A 424 -42.12 4.36 -14.70
C TRP A 424 -41.17 4.42 -13.49
N HIS A 425 -40.93 3.31 -12.81
CA HIS A 425 -40.03 3.30 -11.66
C HIS A 425 -38.56 3.26 -12.09
N PHE A 426 -38.24 2.51 -13.14
CA PHE A 426 -36.90 2.50 -13.72
C PHE A 426 -36.53 3.89 -14.28
N ASP A 427 -37.46 4.51 -15.01
CA ASP A 427 -37.21 5.81 -15.66
C ASP A 427 -37.36 7.02 -14.73
N PHE A 428 -38.32 7.01 -13.81
CA PHE A 428 -38.72 8.17 -13.01
C PHE A 428 -38.79 7.89 -11.49
N GLY A 429 -38.00 6.92 -10.99
CA GLY A 429 -37.78 6.70 -9.57
C GLY A 429 -37.32 7.97 -8.83
N GLN A 430 -37.52 8.01 -7.51
CA GLN A 430 -36.94 9.08 -6.70
C GLN A 430 -35.41 9.04 -6.82
N TRP A 431 -34.81 10.22 -6.96
CA TRP A 431 -33.36 10.40 -7.14
C TRP A 431 -32.69 10.25 -5.76
N VAL A 432 -32.70 9.03 -5.23
CA VAL A 432 -32.12 8.68 -3.93
C VAL A 432 -30.66 8.31 -4.16
N TRP A 433 -29.78 9.24 -3.80
CA TRP A 433 -28.33 9.11 -4.02
C TRP A 433 -27.59 8.43 -2.87
N ASP A 434 -28.25 8.28 -1.71
CA ASP A 434 -27.73 7.66 -0.48
C ASP A 434 -28.39 6.29 -0.20
N ALA A 435 -28.67 5.54 -1.27
CA ALA A 435 -29.17 4.17 -1.17
C ALA A 435 -28.69 3.32 -2.36
N PRO A 436 -28.34 2.04 -2.15
CA PRO A 436 -27.92 1.15 -3.23
C PRO A 436 -28.97 1.05 -4.34
N MET A 437 -28.49 0.91 -5.58
CA MET A 437 -29.33 0.60 -6.74
C MET A 437 -30.05 -0.75 -6.54
N LYS A 438 -31.22 -0.87 -7.15
CA LYS A 438 -32.03 -2.09 -7.18
C LYS A 438 -32.11 -2.64 -8.61
N ALA A 439 -32.20 -3.96 -8.70
CA ALA A 439 -32.38 -4.65 -9.96
C ALA A 439 -33.86 -4.61 -10.43
N TRP A 440 -34.03 -4.52 -11.75
CA TRP A 440 -35.30 -4.46 -12.46
C TRP A 440 -35.31 -5.53 -13.53
N GLU A 441 -35.85 -6.70 -13.18
CA GLU A 441 -35.76 -7.93 -13.99
C GLU A 441 -36.18 -7.76 -15.45
N HIS A 442 -37.16 -6.90 -15.74
CA HIS A 442 -37.65 -6.69 -17.10
C HIS A 442 -36.68 -5.92 -18.01
N GLU A 443 -35.74 -5.16 -17.43
CA GLU A 443 -34.69 -4.41 -18.13
C GLU A 443 -33.34 -5.14 -18.15
N HIS A 444 -33.18 -6.19 -17.33
CA HIS A 444 -32.00 -7.05 -17.29
C HIS A 444 -31.94 -8.04 -18.47
N ASP A 445 -30.74 -8.29 -18.98
CA ASP A 445 -30.48 -9.33 -19.98
C ASP A 445 -30.61 -10.70 -19.32
N GLN A 446 -31.57 -11.51 -19.78
CA GLN A 446 -31.88 -12.81 -19.15
C GLN A 446 -31.31 -14.01 -19.92
N GLU A 447 -30.54 -13.74 -20.98
CA GLU A 447 -29.94 -14.78 -21.80
C GLU A 447 -28.62 -15.27 -21.15
N CYS A 448 -28.13 -16.42 -21.60
CA CYS A 448 -26.89 -17.02 -21.12
C CYS A 448 -25.70 -16.05 -21.27
N LYS A 449 -24.78 -16.03 -20.30
CA LYS A 449 -23.56 -15.22 -20.31
C LYS A 449 -22.37 -16.09 -19.94
N VAL A 450 -21.20 -15.79 -20.50
CA VAL A 450 -19.94 -16.46 -20.15
C VAL A 450 -19.01 -15.40 -19.60
N LEU A 451 -18.59 -15.56 -18.34
CA LEU A 451 -17.67 -14.67 -17.65
C LEU A 451 -16.24 -15.21 -17.73
N LEU A 452 -15.32 -14.55 -17.01
CA LEU A 452 -13.91 -14.94 -16.96
C LEU A 452 -13.75 -16.39 -16.56
N ASN A 453 -12.68 -17.01 -17.07
CA ASN A 453 -12.32 -18.40 -16.82
C ASN A 453 -13.42 -19.40 -17.23
N GLY A 454 -14.29 -19.03 -18.18
CA GLY A 454 -15.34 -19.88 -18.72
C GLY A 454 -16.52 -20.10 -17.77
N THR A 455 -16.70 -19.25 -16.76
CA THR A 455 -17.83 -19.34 -15.83
C THR A 455 -19.14 -19.06 -16.57
N VAL A 456 -20.06 -20.03 -16.62
CA VAL A 456 -21.32 -19.89 -17.36
C VAL A 456 -22.45 -19.48 -16.41
N LEU A 457 -23.09 -18.36 -16.73
CA LEU A 457 -24.34 -17.91 -16.14
C LEU A 457 -25.50 -18.38 -17.04
N PRO A 458 -26.32 -19.35 -16.60
CA PRO A 458 -27.40 -19.90 -17.44
C PRO A 458 -28.48 -18.85 -17.71
N ALA A 459 -29.17 -19.02 -18.85
CA ALA A 459 -30.33 -18.21 -19.17
C ALA A 459 -31.45 -18.41 -18.15
N PHE A 460 -32.26 -17.38 -17.87
CA PHE A 460 -33.35 -17.49 -16.89
C PHE A 460 -34.46 -18.44 -17.35
N SER A 461 -34.52 -18.73 -18.66
CA SER A 461 -35.41 -19.76 -19.20
C SER A 461 -35.00 -21.18 -18.79
N GLU A 462 -33.73 -21.39 -18.44
CA GLU A 462 -33.16 -22.66 -17.97
C GLU A 462 -33.16 -22.77 -16.44
N ASP A 463 -33.13 -21.62 -15.74
CA ASP A 463 -33.33 -21.52 -14.29
C ASP A 463 -34.36 -20.44 -13.93
N PRO A 464 -35.67 -20.79 -13.85
CA PRO A 464 -36.74 -19.83 -13.59
C PRO A 464 -36.71 -19.17 -12.20
N GLY A 465 -35.87 -19.65 -11.27
CA GLY A 465 -35.70 -19.05 -9.95
C GLY A 465 -34.67 -17.92 -9.92
N ARG A 466 -33.88 -17.79 -10.98
CA ARG A 466 -32.78 -16.85 -11.12
C ARG A 466 -33.28 -15.41 -11.27
N VAL A 467 -32.59 -14.48 -10.61
CA VAL A 467 -32.86 -13.04 -10.68
C VAL A 467 -31.61 -12.26 -11.07
N ALA A 468 -31.76 -11.02 -11.52
CA ALA A 468 -30.63 -10.17 -11.96
C ALA A 468 -29.58 -9.96 -10.86
N MET A 469 -29.97 -9.99 -9.59
CA MET A 469 -29.02 -9.96 -8.47
C MET A 469 -28.14 -11.21 -8.39
N ASP A 470 -28.62 -12.39 -8.82
CA ASP A 470 -27.79 -13.61 -8.84
C ASP A 470 -26.70 -13.51 -9.91
N ASP A 471 -27.00 -12.92 -11.07
CA ASP A 471 -25.99 -12.62 -12.11
C ASP A 471 -24.96 -11.63 -11.59
N PHE A 472 -25.41 -10.58 -10.92
CA PHE A 472 -24.55 -9.56 -10.32
C PHE A 472 -23.62 -10.15 -9.27
N GLU A 473 -24.13 -10.86 -8.27
CA GLU A 473 -23.29 -11.46 -7.22
C GLU A 473 -22.31 -12.47 -7.81
N ALA A 474 -22.72 -13.27 -8.79
CA ALA A 474 -21.83 -14.21 -9.48
C ALA A 474 -20.70 -13.50 -10.25
N ALA A 475 -20.96 -12.33 -10.84
CA ALA A 475 -19.93 -11.53 -11.50
C ALA A 475 -18.96 -10.88 -10.50
N ILE A 476 -19.46 -10.37 -9.37
CA ILE A 476 -18.62 -9.87 -8.27
C ILE A 476 -17.72 -10.99 -7.73
N ASP A 477 -18.29 -12.18 -7.51
CA ASP A 477 -17.54 -13.36 -7.07
C ASP A 477 -16.49 -13.79 -8.10
N ASN A 478 -16.84 -13.79 -9.39
CA ASN A 478 -15.93 -14.16 -10.47
C ASN A 478 -14.71 -13.22 -10.52
N LEU A 479 -14.92 -11.90 -10.37
CA LEU A 479 -13.82 -10.93 -10.30
C LEU A 479 -13.01 -11.09 -9.01
N PHE A 480 -13.67 -11.18 -7.85
CA PHE A 480 -13.00 -11.26 -6.55
C PHE A 480 -12.07 -12.49 -6.43
N HIS A 481 -12.48 -13.63 -6.99
CA HIS A 481 -11.68 -14.86 -6.99
C HIS A 481 -10.64 -14.90 -8.11
N HIS A 482 -10.56 -13.89 -8.97
CA HIS A 482 -9.52 -13.83 -9.99
C HIS A 482 -8.13 -13.66 -9.33
N PRO A 483 -7.11 -14.45 -9.71
CA PRO A 483 -5.79 -14.43 -9.07
C PRO A 483 -5.11 -13.05 -9.05
N ASN A 484 -5.33 -12.24 -10.09
CA ASN A 484 -4.74 -10.89 -10.16
C ASN A 484 -5.18 -9.92 -9.06
N VAL A 485 -6.36 -10.10 -8.44
CA VAL A 485 -6.90 -9.06 -7.54
C VAL A 485 -5.96 -8.79 -6.37
N GLY A 486 -5.34 -9.84 -5.81
CA GLY A 486 -4.39 -9.68 -4.69
C GLY A 486 -3.19 -8.81 -5.08
N PRO A 487 -2.33 -9.27 -6.02
CA PRO A 487 -1.14 -8.50 -6.42
C PRO A 487 -1.48 -7.11 -6.96
N PHE A 488 -2.55 -6.98 -7.73
CA PHE A 488 -2.97 -5.70 -8.30
C PHE A 488 -3.32 -4.67 -7.22
N ILE A 489 -4.12 -5.08 -6.22
CA ILE A 489 -4.56 -4.18 -5.15
C ILE A 489 -3.46 -3.95 -4.11
N SER A 490 -2.67 -4.97 -3.77
CA SER A 490 -1.48 -4.82 -2.92
C SER A 490 -0.55 -3.74 -3.46
N TYR A 491 -0.17 -3.83 -4.73
CA TYR A 491 0.69 -2.84 -5.37
C TYR A 491 0.09 -1.42 -5.30
N ARG A 492 -1.20 -1.27 -5.62
CA ARG A 492 -1.87 0.03 -5.60
C ARG A 492 -1.90 0.64 -4.20
N LEU A 493 -2.26 -0.14 -3.19
CA LEU A 493 -2.35 0.35 -1.81
C LEU A 493 -0.98 0.70 -1.25
N ILE A 494 0.05 -0.12 -1.49
CA ILE A 494 1.42 0.20 -1.10
C ILE A 494 1.86 1.52 -1.75
N GLN A 495 1.57 1.70 -3.05
CA GLN A 495 1.88 2.94 -3.76
C GLN A 495 1.17 4.17 -3.16
N ARG A 496 -0.07 4.01 -2.72
CA ARG A 496 -0.85 5.08 -2.09
C ARG A 496 -0.43 5.37 -0.66
N LEU A 497 0.16 4.43 0.06
CA LEU A 497 0.42 4.54 1.50
C LEU A 497 1.90 4.78 1.82
N VAL A 498 2.79 4.00 1.19
CA VAL A 498 4.19 3.85 1.61
C VAL A 498 5.14 4.42 0.56
N LYS A 499 5.36 3.73 -0.57
CA LYS A 499 6.43 4.05 -1.55
C LYS A 499 6.00 3.82 -2.99
N SER A 500 6.60 4.55 -3.94
CA SER A 500 6.21 4.49 -5.36
C SER A 500 6.61 3.20 -6.06
N ASN A 501 7.73 2.62 -5.65
CA ASN A 501 8.36 1.46 -6.29
C ASN A 501 8.62 0.36 -5.24
N PRO A 502 7.58 -0.32 -4.74
CA PRO A 502 7.77 -1.43 -3.80
C PRO A 502 8.50 -2.61 -4.45
N SER A 503 9.26 -3.38 -3.67
CA SER A 503 9.88 -4.59 -4.22
C SER A 503 8.83 -5.63 -4.60
N PRO A 504 9.16 -6.57 -5.49
CA PRO A 504 8.31 -7.72 -5.78
C PRO A 504 7.97 -8.55 -4.52
N GLY A 505 8.93 -8.70 -3.59
CA GLY A 505 8.71 -9.41 -2.33
C GLY A 505 7.65 -8.76 -1.44
N TYR A 506 7.67 -7.42 -1.31
CA TYR A 506 6.65 -6.71 -0.54
C TYR A 506 5.25 -6.85 -1.14
N VAL A 507 5.13 -6.79 -2.48
CA VAL A 507 3.85 -7.03 -3.15
C VAL A 507 3.38 -8.46 -2.93
N GLN A 508 4.28 -9.45 -3.02
CA GLN A 508 3.98 -10.86 -2.82
C GLN A 508 3.43 -11.13 -1.42
N ARG A 509 4.10 -10.67 -0.36
CA ARG A 509 3.68 -10.87 1.04
C ARG A 509 2.28 -10.34 1.28
N VAL A 510 2.02 -9.09 0.86
CA VAL A 510 0.69 -8.48 1.02
C VAL A 510 -0.35 -9.20 0.16
N ALA A 511 0.02 -9.66 -1.04
CA ALA A 511 -0.89 -10.44 -1.90
C ALA A 511 -1.23 -11.82 -1.32
N GLN A 512 -0.31 -12.47 -0.60
CA GLN A 512 -0.56 -13.71 0.14
C GLN A 512 -1.54 -13.47 1.30
N VAL A 513 -1.34 -12.41 2.08
CA VAL A 513 -2.29 -11.99 3.14
C VAL A 513 -3.67 -11.66 2.56
N PHE A 514 -3.72 -11.02 1.39
CA PHE A 514 -4.98 -10.79 0.68
C PHE A 514 -5.62 -12.10 0.18
N ALA A 515 -4.83 -13.12 -0.15
CA ALA A 515 -5.34 -14.43 -0.54
C ALA A 515 -5.93 -15.20 0.65
N ASP A 516 -5.26 -15.15 1.79
CA ASP A 516 -5.69 -15.77 3.06
C ASP A 516 -5.04 -15.05 4.25
N ASN A 517 -5.85 -14.63 5.22
CA ASN A 517 -5.40 -14.01 6.47
C ASN A 517 -5.05 -15.03 7.59
N GLY A 518 -4.71 -16.27 7.23
CA GLY A 518 -4.49 -17.39 8.16
C GLY A 518 -5.76 -18.04 8.72
N LYS A 519 -6.95 -17.55 8.33
CA LYS A 519 -8.27 -18.12 8.74
C LYS A 519 -9.11 -18.61 7.56
N GLY A 520 -8.53 -18.70 6.38
CA GLY A 520 -9.23 -18.98 5.13
C GLY A 520 -10.08 -17.81 4.64
N VAL A 521 -9.85 -16.58 5.14
CA VAL A 521 -10.61 -15.39 4.74
C VAL A 521 -9.80 -14.57 3.75
N ARG A 522 -10.24 -14.61 2.50
CA ARG A 522 -9.70 -13.80 1.42
C ARG A 522 -10.14 -12.34 1.54
N GLY A 523 -9.24 -11.40 1.26
CA GLY A 523 -9.55 -9.97 1.10
C GLY A 523 -9.93 -9.26 2.40
N ASP A 524 -9.46 -9.75 3.56
CA ASP A 524 -9.62 -9.09 4.85
C ASP A 524 -8.75 -7.83 4.94
N MET A 525 -9.38 -6.65 4.86
CA MET A 525 -8.66 -5.39 4.77
C MET A 525 -7.92 -5.01 6.06
N LYS A 526 -8.32 -5.53 7.23
CA LYS A 526 -7.56 -5.31 8.47
C LYS A 526 -6.19 -5.96 8.39
N SER A 527 -6.16 -7.22 7.99
CA SER A 527 -4.93 -7.98 7.78
C SER A 527 -4.06 -7.36 6.70
N VAL A 528 -4.64 -7.01 5.54
CA VAL A 528 -3.90 -6.40 4.42
C VAL A 528 -3.27 -5.07 4.82
N VAL A 529 -4.01 -4.21 5.51
CA VAL A 529 -3.49 -2.90 5.98
C VAL A 529 -2.37 -3.10 7.00
N LYS A 530 -2.52 -4.05 7.91
CA LYS A 530 -1.49 -4.37 8.92
C LYS A 530 -0.23 -4.91 8.26
N ALA A 531 -0.37 -5.81 7.29
CA ALA A 531 0.74 -6.33 6.49
C ALA A 531 1.46 -5.21 5.72
N ILE A 532 0.73 -4.28 5.10
CA ILE A 532 1.33 -3.11 4.44
C ILE A 532 2.11 -2.27 5.46
N LEU A 533 1.47 -1.84 6.54
CA LEU A 533 2.06 -0.83 7.42
C LEU A 533 3.18 -1.38 8.32
N LEU A 534 3.20 -2.68 8.58
CA LEU A 534 4.21 -3.32 9.43
C LEU A 534 5.30 -4.04 8.64
N ASP A 535 5.24 -4.07 7.31
CA ASP A 535 6.29 -4.68 6.50
C ASP A 535 7.67 -4.07 6.77
N ALA A 536 8.71 -4.90 6.69
CA ALA A 536 10.10 -4.46 6.86
C ALA A 536 10.46 -3.29 5.93
N GLU A 537 10.02 -3.29 4.66
CA GLU A 537 10.28 -2.17 3.74
C GLU A 537 9.60 -0.86 4.15
N ALA A 538 8.56 -0.92 4.97
CA ALA A 538 7.88 0.26 5.49
C ALA A 538 8.47 0.75 6.83
N ARG A 539 9.11 -0.15 7.59
CA ARG A 539 9.60 0.10 8.96
C ARG A 539 11.11 0.28 9.06
N VAL A 540 11.89 -0.36 8.20
CA VAL A 540 13.35 -0.29 8.23
C VAL A 540 13.78 1.03 7.58
N PRO A 541 14.65 1.84 8.22
CA PRO A 541 15.24 3.00 7.58
C PRO A 541 16.02 2.61 6.33
N VAL A 542 15.79 3.34 5.24
CA VAL A 542 16.52 3.15 3.98
C VAL A 542 17.64 4.19 3.88
N SER A 543 18.73 3.82 3.20
CA SER A 543 19.82 4.76 2.88
C SER A 543 19.30 5.89 1.99
N ASP A 544 19.83 7.10 2.18
CA ASP A 544 19.52 8.27 1.33
C ASP A 544 19.81 8.04 -0.16
N ASP A 545 20.71 7.09 -0.49
CA ASP A 545 21.09 6.74 -1.87
C ASP A 545 20.22 5.63 -2.48
N ASP A 546 19.23 5.07 -1.76
CA ASP A 546 18.33 4.06 -2.30
C ASP A 546 17.35 4.68 -3.32
N LEU A 547 17.55 4.34 -4.60
CA LEU A 547 16.72 4.82 -5.70
C LEU A 547 15.26 4.33 -5.63
N PHE A 548 14.97 3.26 -4.90
CA PHE A 548 13.63 2.69 -4.74
C PHE A 548 12.90 3.22 -3.50
N ALA A 549 13.55 4.03 -2.68
CA ALA A 549 13.01 4.58 -1.45
C ALA A 549 11.89 5.59 -1.68
N GLY A 550 10.90 5.55 -0.80
CA GLY A 550 9.94 6.63 -0.64
C GLY A 550 9.01 6.92 -1.82
N ARG A 551 8.38 8.10 -1.75
CA ARG A 551 7.55 8.68 -2.81
C ARG A 551 7.42 10.18 -2.68
N LEU A 552 7.11 10.84 -3.79
CA LEU A 552 6.67 12.22 -3.78
C LEU A 552 5.30 12.31 -3.08
N ARG A 553 5.20 13.11 -2.01
CA ARG A 553 3.90 13.37 -1.36
C ARG A 553 2.98 14.06 -2.36
N GLU A 554 1.74 13.61 -2.45
CA GLU A 554 0.71 14.26 -3.26
C GLU A 554 0.52 15.73 -2.85
N PRO A 555 0.48 16.70 -3.80
CA PRO A 555 0.42 18.13 -3.45
C PRO A 555 -0.73 18.50 -2.52
N TYR A 556 -1.92 17.95 -2.76
CA TYR A 556 -3.08 18.22 -1.90
C TYR A 556 -2.97 17.51 -0.54
N LEU A 557 -2.39 16.31 -0.47
CA LEU A 557 -2.21 15.63 0.83
C LEU A 557 -1.12 16.28 1.69
N ARG A 558 -0.10 16.91 1.08
CA ARG A 558 0.82 17.78 1.82
C ARG A 558 0.06 18.91 2.48
N TRP A 559 -0.81 19.57 1.72
CA TRP A 559 -1.64 20.64 2.23
C TRP A 559 -2.51 20.17 3.40
N VAL A 560 -3.24 19.07 3.24
CA VAL A 560 -4.05 18.45 4.30
C VAL A 560 -3.22 18.18 5.56
N ARG A 561 -2.02 17.63 5.38
CA ARG A 561 -1.11 17.35 6.49
C ARG A 561 -0.69 18.61 7.23
N ILE A 562 -0.35 19.67 6.51
CA ILE A 562 0.02 20.94 7.14
C ILE A 562 -1.15 21.50 7.96
N VAL A 563 -2.34 21.56 7.36
CA VAL A 563 -3.54 22.11 8.01
C VAL A 563 -3.90 21.32 9.27
N THR A 564 -3.84 19.99 9.19
CA THR A 564 -4.23 19.11 10.30
C THR A 564 -3.15 19.02 11.39
N SER A 565 -1.87 18.85 11.04
CA SER A 565 -0.77 18.67 11.98
C SER A 565 -0.39 19.94 12.73
N LEU A 566 -0.49 21.11 12.09
CA LEU A 566 -0.16 22.41 12.73
C LEU A 566 -1.37 23.10 13.37
N GLY A 567 -2.52 22.42 13.40
CA GLY A 567 -3.68 22.84 14.19
C GLY A 567 -4.31 24.16 13.73
N ALA A 568 -4.57 24.33 12.44
CA ALA A 568 -5.40 25.45 11.98
C ALA A 568 -6.76 25.44 12.69
N ALA A 569 -7.24 26.60 13.13
CA ALA A 569 -8.49 26.69 13.90
C ALA A 569 -9.37 27.84 13.42
N SER A 570 -10.69 27.67 13.55
CA SER A 570 -11.68 28.71 13.30
C SER A 570 -11.56 29.82 14.32
N VAL A 571 -11.54 31.09 13.86
CA VAL A 571 -11.38 32.26 14.74
C VAL A 571 -12.56 32.43 15.70
N ASP A 572 -13.76 32.04 15.28
CA ASP A 572 -15.00 32.11 16.05
C ASP A 572 -15.36 30.80 16.77
N GLY A 573 -14.53 29.75 16.63
CA GLY A 573 -14.81 28.41 17.14
C GLY A 573 -15.89 27.65 16.34
N GLY A 574 -16.27 28.14 15.16
CA GLY A 574 -17.18 27.47 14.23
C GLY A 574 -16.55 26.27 13.51
N LYS A 575 -17.34 25.63 12.63
CA LYS A 575 -16.86 24.56 11.76
C LYS A 575 -15.74 25.04 10.83
N PRO A 576 -14.77 24.20 10.46
CA PRO A 576 -13.70 24.62 9.58
C PRO A 576 -14.23 24.96 8.18
N LEU A 577 -13.85 26.13 7.69
CA LEU A 577 -14.22 26.70 6.41
C LEU A 577 -12.96 26.86 5.54
N ILE A 578 -12.40 25.74 5.07
CA ILE A 578 -11.17 25.71 4.27
C ILE A 578 -11.49 25.94 2.78
N PRO A 579 -11.11 27.08 2.17
CA PRO A 579 -11.43 27.40 0.78
C PRO A 579 -10.56 26.62 -0.22
N ASP A 580 -10.96 25.40 -0.58
CA ASP A 580 -10.22 24.53 -1.50
C ASP A 580 -10.86 24.41 -2.90
N TRP A 581 -11.77 25.31 -3.26
CA TRP A 581 -12.53 25.20 -4.50
C TRP A 581 -11.66 25.33 -5.77
N GLU A 582 -10.60 26.14 -5.74
CA GLU A 582 -9.65 26.34 -6.86
C GLU A 582 -8.52 25.30 -6.89
N HIS A 583 -8.34 24.48 -5.85
CA HIS A 583 -7.20 23.57 -5.73
C HIS A 583 -7.08 22.55 -6.88
N PRO A 584 -8.16 22.05 -7.52
CA PRO A 584 -8.02 21.25 -8.74
C PRO A 584 -7.25 21.97 -9.86
N SER A 585 -7.42 23.29 -10.01
CA SER A 585 -6.72 24.08 -11.04
C SER A 585 -5.34 24.55 -10.59
N GLU A 586 -5.16 24.80 -9.30
CA GLU A 586 -3.92 25.34 -8.72
C GLU A 586 -2.91 24.26 -8.31
N MET A 587 -3.37 23.21 -7.63
CA MET A 587 -2.55 22.08 -7.17
C MET A 587 -2.62 20.86 -8.10
N GLY A 588 -3.60 20.82 -9.01
CA GLY A 588 -3.86 19.66 -9.88
C GLY A 588 -4.63 18.53 -9.18
N GLN A 589 -5.04 18.73 -7.92
CA GLN A 589 -5.64 17.70 -7.09
C GLN A 589 -6.55 18.31 -6.00
N ARG A 590 -7.66 17.63 -5.72
CA ARG A 590 -8.49 17.77 -4.53
C ARG A 590 -9.24 16.46 -4.32
N VAL A 591 -9.32 15.98 -3.08
CA VAL A 591 -10.01 14.73 -2.73
C VAL A 591 -11.42 14.70 -3.37
N MET A 592 -11.74 13.59 -4.05
CA MET A 592 -12.99 13.35 -4.80
C MET A 592 -13.24 14.25 -6.03
N SER A 593 -12.22 14.93 -6.56
CA SER A 593 -12.33 15.83 -7.72
C SER A 593 -11.35 15.48 -8.84
N SER A 594 -11.20 14.18 -9.16
CA SER A 594 -10.30 13.74 -10.24
C SER A 594 -10.78 14.20 -11.62
N ASN A 595 -9.85 14.45 -12.53
CA ASN A 595 -10.21 14.89 -13.89
C ASN A 595 -10.74 13.75 -14.78
N SER A 596 -10.53 12.49 -14.38
CA SER A 596 -10.95 11.31 -15.13
C SER A 596 -11.10 10.09 -14.21
N VAL A 597 -11.63 9.00 -14.75
CA VAL A 597 -11.71 7.69 -14.08
C VAL A 597 -10.32 7.12 -13.75
N PHE A 598 -9.27 7.57 -14.45
CA PHE A 598 -7.89 7.18 -14.19
C PHE A 598 -7.21 7.97 -13.06
N ASN A 599 -8.01 8.58 -12.18
CA ASN A 599 -7.55 9.42 -11.07
C ASN A 599 -6.84 10.72 -11.51
N PHE A 600 -6.14 11.39 -10.58
CA PHE A 600 -5.36 12.62 -10.82
C PHE A 600 -4.10 12.36 -11.67
N PHE A 601 -3.52 11.17 -11.53
CA PHE A 601 -2.29 10.75 -12.16
C PHE A 601 -2.27 9.24 -12.39
N GLN A 602 -1.55 8.80 -13.42
CA GLN A 602 -1.42 7.41 -13.79
C GLN A 602 -0.46 6.70 -12.83
N PRO A 603 -0.84 5.54 -12.28
CA PRO A 603 0.00 4.80 -11.36
C PRO A 603 1.35 4.31 -11.95
N ASP A 604 1.47 4.23 -13.27
CA ASP A 604 2.68 3.84 -13.99
C ASP A 604 3.38 5.04 -14.67
N TYR A 605 3.03 6.27 -14.29
CA TYR A 605 3.69 7.45 -14.83
C TYR A 605 5.17 7.49 -14.46
N VAL A 606 6.01 7.59 -15.49
CA VAL A 606 7.47 7.70 -15.38
C VAL A 606 7.89 9.14 -15.66
N PRO A 607 8.40 9.88 -14.66
CA PRO A 607 8.95 11.21 -14.89
C PRO A 607 10.25 11.12 -15.71
N GLN A 608 10.50 12.13 -16.54
CA GLN A 608 11.72 12.19 -17.37
C GLN A 608 12.98 12.37 -16.50
N GLY A 609 14.13 11.93 -17.01
CA GLY A 609 15.43 12.06 -16.34
C GLY A 609 15.87 10.76 -15.66
N GLU A 610 16.53 10.88 -14.52
CA GLU A 610 17.18 9.75 -13.82
C GLU A 610 16.20 8.63 -13.45
N MET A 611 14.96 8.97 -13.07
CA MET A 611 13.92 7.97 -12.82
C MET A 611 13.55 7.17 -14.06
N ALA A 612 13.42 7.83 -15.23
CA ALA A 612 13.17 7.13 -16.49
C ALA A 612 14.33 6.23 -16.90
N ASP A 613 15.57 6.70 -16.71
CA ASP A 613 16.78 5.92 -17.00
C ASP A 613 16.90 4.68 -16.08
N ALA A 614 16.39 4.77 -14.85
CA ALA A 614 16.32 3.69 -13.88
C ALA A 614 15.05 2.82 -13.98
N GLY A 615 14.09 3.16 -14.85
CA GLY A 615 12.83 2.43 -15.00
C GLY A 615 11.86 2.59 -13.82
N LEU A 616 11.97 3.67 -13.05
CA LEU A 616 11.18 3.94 -11.85
C LEU A 616 9.93 4.77 -12.16
N VAL A 617 8.84 4.45 -11.47
CA VAL A 617 7.61 5.24 -11.54
C VAL A 617 7.62 6.33 -10.47
N GLY A 618 7.00 7.46 -10.79
CA GLY A 618 6.82 8.60 -9.89
C GLY A 618 5.47 9.25 -10.15
N PRO A 619 4.36 8.59 -9.80
CA PRO A 619 3.02 8.95 -10.26
C PRO A 619 2.64 10.42 -10.02
N GLU A 620 2.92 10.92 -8.82
CA GLU A 620 2.57 12.26 -8.36
C GLU A 620 3.31 13.37 -9.15
N PHE A 621 4.43 13.05 -9.80
CA PHE A 621 5.13 13.99 -10.69
C PHE A 621 4.30 14.35 -11.95
N GLN A 622 3.25 13.61 -12.26
CA GLN A 622 2.36 13.96 -13.37
C GLN A 622 1.57 15.24 -13.09
N VAL A 623 1.21 15.48 -11.81
CA VAL A 623 0.49 16.69 -11.38
C VAL A 623 1.42 17.75 -10.80
N LEU A 624 2.61 17.38 -10.30
CA LEU A 624 3.63 18.33 -9.87
C LEU A 624 4.46 18.84 -11.06
N ASN A 625 4.20 20.07 -11.49
CA ASN A 625 4.94 20.78 -12.53
C ASN A 625 5.29 22.21 -12.07
N SER A 626 6.01 22.97 -12.89
CA SER A 626 6.44 24.32 -12.50
C SER A 626 5.29 25.26 -12.13
N SER A 627 4.12 25.12 -12.76
CA SER A 627 2.94 25.94 -12.46
C SER A 627 2.31 25.54 -11.14
N THR A 628 2.02 24.24 -10.95
CA THR A 628 1.37 23.75 -9.73
C THR A 628 2.30 23.88 -8.53
N ALA A 629 3.61 23.70 -8.70
CA ALA A 629 4.60 23.99 -7.66
C ALA A 629 4.50 25.45 -7.20
N MET A 630 4.56 26.44 -8.12
CA MET A 630 4.45 27.86 -7.75
C MET A 630 3.10 28.21 -7.11
N ALA A 631 1.99 27.68 -7.63
CA ALA A 631 0.66 27.93 -7.09
C ALA A 631 0.51 27.36 -5.67
N THR A 632 0.95 26.12 -5.45
CA THR A 632 0.96 25.47 -4.13
C THR A 632 1.74 26.31 -3.11
N GLN A 633 2.91 26.85 -3.49
CA GLN A 633 3.70 27.73 -2.62
C GLN A 633 2.97 29.03 -2.24
N ASN A 634 2.16 29.58 -3.14
CA ASN A 634 1.36 30.77 -2.87
C ASN A 634 0.21 30.47 -1.91
N ILE A 635 -0.43 29.30 -2.04
CA ILE A 635 -1.51 28.86 -1.14
C ILE A 635 -0.95 28.71 0.28
N TYR A 636 0.18 28.01 0.41
CA TYR A 636 0.90 27.84 1.67
C TYR A 636 1.25 29.18 2.34
N GLY A 637 1.87 30.09 1.58
CA GLY A 637 2.25 31.40 2.09
C GLY A 637 1.04 32.26 2.44
N GLY A 638 -0.01 32.22 1.64
CA GLY A 638 -1.26 32.95 1.86
C GLY A 638 -1.93 32.54 3.16
N ALA A 639 -2.13 31.24 3.37
CA ALA A 639 -2.80 30.72 4.55
C ALA A 639 -2.00 30.95 5.85
N ILE A 640 -0.68 30.84 5.83
CA ILE A 640 0.16 31.11 7.00
C ILE A 640 0.14 32.61 7.36
N MET A 641 0.29 33.48 6.35
CA MET A 641 0.39 34.92 6.60
C MET A 641 -0.97 35.54 6.97
N TRP A 642 -2.00 35.24 6.18
CA TRP A 642 -3.30 35.92 6.22
C TRP A 642 -4.43 35.06 6.75
N GLY A 643 -4.19 33.79 7.07
CA GLY A 643 -5.25 32.83 7.38
C GLY A 643 -6.05 32.42 6.15
N PHE A 644 -7.12 31.69 6.39
CA PHE A 644 -8.05 31.22 5.36
C PHE A 644 -9.15 32.29 5.22
N ALA A 645 -8.81 33.38 4.52
CA ALA A 645 -9.68 34.53 4.34
C ALA A 645 -10.86 34.23 3.41
N TRP A 646 -12.03 34.71 3.82
CA TRP A 646 -13.24 34.73 3.02
C TRP A 646 -13.45 36.15 2.47
N GLN A 647 -14.10 36.25 1.32
CA GLN A 647 -14.56 37.55 0.84
C GLN A 647 -15.74 37.98 1.72
N ASP A 648 -15.59 39.04 2.52
CA ASP A 648 -16.72 39.61 3.25
C ASP A 648 -17.75 40.17 2.26
N ASP A 649 -18.98 39.66 2.34
CA ASP A 649 -20.16 40.14 1.60
C ASP A 649 -20.57 41.58 2.01
N ASP A 650 -19.95 42.12 3.07
CA ASP A 650 -20.22 43.46 3.61
C ASP A 650 -19.65 44.61 2.75
N GLY A 651 -18.89 44.29 1.69
CA GLY A 651 -18.48 45.26 0.68
C GLY A 651 -17.54 46.37 1.19
N ASP A 652 -16.99 46.22 2.40
CA ASP A 652 -16.01 47.14 3.01
C ASP A 652 -14.56 46.83 2.61
N GLY A 653 -14.33 45.68 1.97
CA GLY A 653 -13.04 45.23 1.46
C GLY A 653 -12.04 44.84 2.54
N GLN A 654 -12.47 44.65 3.79
CA GLN A 654 -11.68 43.94 4.80
C GLN A 654 -11.79 42.44 4.51
N TYR A 655 -10.67 41.72 4.64
CA TYR A 655 -10.63 40.27 4.53
C TYR A 655 -10.30 39.76 5.92
N GLU A 656 -11.30 39.39 6.70
CA GLU A 656 -11.06 38.74 8.00
C GLU A 656 -10.92 37.22 7.79
N PRO A 657 -9.88 36.58 8.35
CA PRO A 657 -9.71 35.13 8.23
C PRO A 657 -10.79 34.39 9.02
N GLY A 658 -11.49 33.47 8.36
CA GLY A 658 -12.40 32.54 9.04
C GLY A 658 -11.64 31.50 9.87
N MET A 659 -10.43 31.15 9.43
CA MET A 659 -9.52 30.25 10.14
C MET A 659 -8.08 30.77 10.07
N THR A 660 -7.23 30.37 11.02
CA THR A 660 -5.82 30.79 11.07
C THR A 660 -4.93 29.73 11.74
N PHE A 661 -3.63 29.82 11.48
CA PHE A 661 -2.61 29.08 12.23
C PHE A 661 -2.12 29.94 13.41
N GLU A 662 -2.46 29.51 14.63
CA GLU A 662 -2.09 30.20 15.86
C GLU A 662 -0.68 29.85 16.36
N PHE A 663 -0.18 28.64 16.02
CA PHE A 663 1.14 28.16 16.44
C PHE A 663 1.41 28.30 17.94
N THR A 664 0.38 28.08 18.78
CA THR A 664 0.45 28.40 20.21
C THR A 664 1.56 27.63 20.92
N ASP A 665 1.71 26.34 20.59
CA ASP A 665 2.72 25.46 21.20
C ASP A 665 4.12 25.81 20.70
N GLU A 666 4.28 26.05 19.39
CA GLU A 666 5.56 26.44 18.80
C GLU A 666 6.03 27.82 19.28
N ILE A 667 5.12 28.77 19.51
CA ILE A 667 5.45 30.07 20.10
C ILE A 667 5.89 29.90 21.56
N ALA A 668 5.27 28.99 22.32
CA ALA A 668 5.70 28.68 23.67
C ALA A 668 7.10 28.05 23.69
N LEU A 669 7.38 27.13 22.77
CA LEU A 669 8.72 26.55 22.53
C LEU A 669 9.75 27.64 22.17
N LEU A 670 9.42 28.52 21.22
CA LEU A 670 10.30 29.62 20.81
C LEU A 670 10.70 30.51 21.99
N ARG A 671 9.75 30.84 22.87
CA ARG A 671 9.98 31.72 24.02
C ARG A 671 10.75 31.05 25.17
N SER A 672 10.58 29.75 25.34
CA SER A 672 11.15 29.00 26.46
C SER A 672 12.53 28.41 26.16
N GLU A 673 12.70 27.86 24.95
CA GLU A 673 13.87 27.06 24.55
C GLU A 673 14.57 27.62 23.31
N GLY A 674 13.97 28.60 22.62
CA GLY A 674 14.55 29.28 21.48
C GLY A 674 14.22 28.63 20.14
N VAL A 675 14.81 29.18 19.06
CA VAL A 675 14.49 28.77 17.68
C VAL A 675 14.88 27.33 17.37
N GLY A 676 15.96 26.81 17.98
CA GLY A 676 16.41 25.44 17.76
C GLY A 676 15.33 24.42 18.11
N ALA A 677 14.67 24.59 19.26
CA ALA A 677 13.59 23.70 19.69
C ALA A 677 12.36 23.76 18.77
N VAL A 678 12.07 24.91 18.16
CA VAL A 678 11.01 25.02 17.14
C VAL A 678 11.42 24.26 15.87
N ILE A 679 12.67 24.38 15.44
CA ILE A 679 13.15 23.65 14.25
C ILE A 679 13.13 22.14 14.52
N ASP A 680 13.55 21.68 15.70
CA ASP A 680 13.48 20.27 16.10
C ASP A 680 12.02 19.77 16.13
N ARG A 681 11.08 20.61 16.60
CA ARG A 681 9.65 20.30 16.54
C ARG A 681 9.15 20.16 15.11
N LEU A 682 9.56 21.05 14.21
CA LEU A 682 9.17 20.99 12.80
C LEU A 682 9.80 19.81 12.08
N ASP A 683 11.06 19.50 12.36
CA ASP A 683 11.75 18.30 11.89
C ASP A 683 10.97 17.04 12.25
N LEU A 684 10.62 16.88 13.53
CA LEU A 684 9.83 15.75 13.98
C LEU A 684 8.44 15.69 13.32
N VAL A 685 7.68 16.79 13.31
CA VAL A 685 6.26 16.80 12.87
C VAL A 685 6.11 16.71 11.34
N LEU A 686 7.03 17.32 10.58
CA LEU A 686 6.93 17.44 9.12
C LEU A 686 7.91 16.55 8.37
N PHE A 687 9.12 16.37 8.90
CA PHE A 687 10.23 15.64 8.25
C PHE A 687 10.55 14.32 8.93
N HIS A 688 9.80 13.90 9.95
CA HIS A 688 10.03 12.63 10.66
C HIS A 688 11.50 12.41 11.07
N GLY A 689 12.21 13.48 11.45
CA GLY A 689 13.61 13.43 11.89
C GLY A 689 14.65 13.37 10.78
N THR A 690 14.26 13.55 9.51
CA THR A 690 15.18 13.50 8.35
C THR A 690 15.50 14.88 7.78
N MET A 691 15.30 15.97 8.55
CA MET A 691 15.73 17.30 8.11
C MET A 691 17.26 17.34 8.00
N THR A 692 17.76 17.77 6.84
CA THR A 692 19.20 17.92 6.64
C THR A 692 19.76 19.11 7.41
N ASP A 693 21.06 19.03 7.77
CA ASP A 693 21.79 20.15 8.35
C ASP A 693 21.72 21.42 7.49
N ALA A 694 21.67 21.25 6.16
CA ALA A 694 21.55 22.37 5.22
C ALA A 694 20.19 23.07 5.34
N THR A 695 19.08 22.32 5.39
CA THR A 695 17.74 22.88 5.59
C THR A 695 17.61 23.54 6.97
N ARG A 696 18.20 22.93 8.01
CA ARG A 696 18.30 23.50 9.35
C ARG A 696 19.04 24.83 9.37
N GLU A 697 20.20 24.92 8.72
CA GLU A 697 21.00 26.15 8.62
C GLU A 697 20.22 27.27 7.92
N ILE A 698 19.50 26.96 6.83
CA ILE A 698 18.63 27.93 6.12
C ILE A 698 17.56 28.52 7.06
N MET A 699 16.95 27.69 7.91
CA MET A 699 15.94 28.14 8.87
C MET A 699 16.55 29.06 9.94
N LEU A 700 17.73 28.71 10.47
CA LEU A 700 18.46 29.51 11.44
C LEU A 700 18.86 30.87 10.85
N ASP A 701 19.46 30.88 9.66
CA ASP A 701 19.86 32.10 8.96
C ASP A 701 18.65 33.01 8.68
N ALA A 702 17.51 32.43 8.28
CA ALA A 702 16.29 33.19 8.05
C ALA A 702 15.76 33.85 9.33
N TYR A 703 15.80 33.14 10.46
CA TYR A 703 15.43 33.66 11.77
C TYR A 703 16.37 34.79 12.22
N GLU A 704 17.69 34.57 12.17
CA GLU A 704 18.69 35.57 12.60
C GLU A 704 18.65 36.82 11.71
N GLY A 705 18.56 36.64 10.39
CA GLY A 705 18.52 37.72 9.41
C GLY A 705 17.27 38.60 9.50
N ARG A 706 16.21 38.12 10.17
CA ARG A 706 14.94 38.84 10.34
C ARG A 706 14.53 39.01 11.80
N ALA A 707 15.45 38.83 12.74
CA ALA A 707 15.18 38.98 14.16
C ALA A 707 14.54 40.35 14.46
N GLY A 708 13.35 40.35 15.07
CA GLY A 708 12.60 41.56 15.42
C GLY A 708 11.82 42.22 14.28
N TRP A 709 11.76 41.63 13.08
CA TRP A 709 10.92 42.12 11.98
C TRP A 709 9.46 41.66 12.11
N PHE A 710 9.25 40.50 12.73
CA PHE A 710 7.97 39.83 12.86
C PHE A 710 7.61 39.62 14.34
N ASP A 711 6.32 39.47 14.62
CA ASP A 711 5.89 38.90 15.89
C ASP A 711 6.20 37.39 15.94
N ASP A 712 6.02 36.76 17.11
CA ASP A 712 6.35 35.35 17.29
C ASP A 712 5.54 34.43 16.35
N ARG A 713 4.27 34.77 16.08
CA ARG A 713 3.39 33.98 15.19
C ARG A 713 3.94 33.97 13.76
N LEU A 714 4.25 35.15 13.23
CA LEU A 714 4.82 35.29 11.89
C LEU A 714 6.26 34.74 11.81
N THR A 715 7.00 34.77 12.93
CA THR A 715 8.33 34.15 13.03
C THR A 715 8.22 32.63 12.88
N VAL A 716 7.34 31.97 13.63
CA VAL A 716 7.09 30.54 13.47
C VAL A 716 6.53 30.23 12.08
N GLY A 717 5.57 31.03 11.61
CA GLY A 717 4.99 30.87 10.27
C GLY A 717 6.04 30.95 9.15
N MET A 718 7.08 31.78 9.31
CA MET A 718 8.20 31.82 8.37
C MET A 718 9.00 30.50 8.37
N LEU A 719 9.29 29.93 9.54
CA LEU A 719 10.00 28.65 9.66
C LEU A 719 9.19 27.50 9.05
N VAL A 720 7.89 27.44 9.36
CA VAL A 720 6.93 26.52 8.76
C VAL A 720 6.91 26.67 7.24
N ARG A 721 6.88 27.90 6.73
CA ARG A 721 6.92 28.14 5.29
C ARG A 721 8.23 27.63 4.67
N ILE A 722 9.39 27.85 5.29
CA ILE A 722 10.66 27.30 4.79
C ILE A 722 10.60 25.77 4.77
N ALA A 723 10.07 25.15 5.82
CA ALA A 723 9.91 23.71 5.90
C ALA A 723 9.09 23.16 4.73
N MET A 724 7.95 23.78 4.46
CA MET A 724 7.03 23.37 3.39
C MET A 724 7.58 23.57 1.97
N LEU A 725 8.58 24.42 1.81
CA LEU A 725 9.25 24.68 0.52
C LEU A 725 10.40 23.73 0.24
N SER A 726 10.85 22.96 1.23
CA SER A 726 11.96 22.02 1.08
C SER A 726 11.58 20.82 0.21
N SER A 727 12.58 20.27 -0.51
CA SER A 727 12.43 19.00 -1.22
C SER A 727 12.28 17.82 -0.26
N GLU A 728 12.89 17.91 0.93
CA GLU A 728 12.80 16.88 1.97
C GLU A 728 11.35 16.72 2.45
N PHE A 729 10.63 17.82 2.72
CA PHE A 729 9.19 17.74 3.02
C PHE A 729 8.34 17.33 1.81
N ALA A 730 8.84 17.50 0.59
CA ALA A 730 8.13 17.05 -0.60
C ALA A 730 8.09 15.53 -0.74
N VAL A 731 9.02 14.80 -0.13
CA VAL A 731 9.21 13.35 -0.28
C VAL A 731 8.96 12.66 1.06
N THR A 732 8.18 11.58 1.06
CA THR A 732 8.14 10.65 2.21
C THR A 732 9.15 9.56 1.93
N LEU A 733 10.02 9.28 2.88
CA LEU A 733 10.91 8.12 2.86
C LEU A 733 10.22 6.93 3.53
#